data_AF-A0A3S1BSV0-F1
#
_entry.id   AF-A0A3S1BSV0-F1
#
_cell.length_a   1.000
_cell.length_b   1.000
_cell.length_c   1.000
_cell.angle_alpha   90.00
_cell.angle_beta   90.00
_cell.angle_gamma   90.00
#
_symmetry.space_group_name_H-M   'P 1'
#
loop_
_entity.id
_entity.type
_entity.pdbx_description
1 polymer ?
#
loop_
_entity_poly.entity_id
_entity_poly.type
_entity_poly.pdbx_seq_one_letter_code
_entity_poly.pdbx_strand_id
1 'polypeptide(L)'
;MDYTPNGITMLFAVMVATHLTCLVSGWSQEWSPNYVSTDPEMKFTLEKVTSSFPGADYFQLLLAEEDRIFIGAKNRVYNIRVNDLKLASILEWNANEVSIDKCRMNSKTDCANYVRVIVRKEGDLVICGTNAYSPVCRHYKLTEKDEFEKQREDSPGTAICPFDAQSNATALYTGGKLYTATRAHSDGAGPLILKSSEDRKLRTTFGDSTLLNEPNFVSSFEKDDKVYFFFREIAVENINCGKAVFSRVARVCKQDSGGYFESWKNTLTSFFKARLNCSIPGEFPFYFDEIQSTSEFGQGNIKRTRLSGDRYDLIYGVFNTPENSIRGSAVCAFRYSDITNVFKGQFKGQKTYESFWLPVPWSQTPIDHPEKCTNESDKIPDDTAKFSKDHPLMDEAVKPTGGMPVLIFTSLKAKLTKIAIDWQLLAADKRYYDVMFVGTDDGRVIKAINKGDGAKVESVIIEDLQVLSPGKPVVGLKVISNRADHANQKLVVVSKDSVVAIPLSRCERAETCKSCVALQDPYCAWSSLLKQCINAGNGLQNISSGKHRQCPADPIDAKKLQMKKPSEDSLVVDAQSSCSCPDLDEQPGPSDVWKRINPHASADVKVAASQEETAVTRGTPVEVFIVAVIGSIIFSVVLGFIIGYKFQSCRRDRDDVFYDRNCSSLQRGRNRLSSGDNPHFHTDHVGLAPKQINIVMNRKGNLVETKPVTKSNKVYL
;
A
#
# COMPACT_ATOMS: atom_id res chain seq x y z
N MET A 1 -12.14 -53.10 -30.06
CA MET A 1 -12.25 -51.63 -30.16
C MET A 1 -11.05 -51.06 -29.46
N ASP A 2 -10.02 -50.75 -30.25
CA ASP A 2 -8.75 -50.20 -29.78
C ASP A 2 -8.94 -48.72 -29.42
N TYR A 3 -8.96 -48.42 -28.12
CA TYR A 3 -8.81 -47.04 -27.65
C TYR A 3 -7.32 -46.77 -27.42
N THR A 4 -6.75 -45.93 -28.26
CA THR A 4 -5.34 -45.56 -28.19
C THR A 4 -5.02 -44.80 -26.89
N PRO A 5 -3.80 -44.93 -26.33
CA PRO A 5 -3.42 -44.32 -25.04
C PRO A 5 -3.47 -42.79 -25.03
N ASN A 6 -3.53 -42.16 -26.21
CA ASN A 6 -3.52 -40.71 -26.40
C ASN A 6 -4.87 -40.04 -26.06
N GLY A 7 -5.99 -40.76 -26.16
CA GLY A 7 -7.31 -40.20 -25.85
C GLY A 7 -7.50 -39.93 -24.36
N ILE A 8 -7.04 -40.85 -23.51
CA ILE A 8 -7.19 -40.78 -22.05
C ILE A 8 -6.26 -39.71 -21.46
N THR A 9 -5.04 -39.58 -21.98
CA THR A 9 -4.10 -38.52 -21.57
C THR A 9 -4.59 -37.13 -21.99
N MET A 10 -5.21 -37.00 -23.17
CA MET A 10 -5.79 -35.73 -23.62
C MET A 10 -7.01 -35.34 -22.78
N LEU A 11 -7.89 -36.30 -22.45
CA LEU A 11 -9.02 -36.09 -21.52
C LEU A 11 -8.55 -35.71 -20.11
N PHE A 12 -7.48 -36.33 -19.61
CA PHE A 12 -6.86 -35.96 -18.34
C PHE A 12 -6.29 -34.55 -18.37
N ALA A 13 -5.57 -34.17 -19.43
CA ALA A 13 -5.01 -32.84 -19.58
C ALA A 13 -6.11 -31.77 -19.67
N VAL A 14 -7.21 -32.06 -20.37
CA VAL A 14 -8.38 -31.17 -20.47
C VAL A 14 -9.12 -31.07 -19.14
N MET A 15 -9.30 -32.17 -18.40
CA MET A 15 -9.91 -32.13 -17.06
C MET A 15 -9.05 -31.41 -16.03
N VAL A 16 -7.73 -31.62 -16.05
CA VAL A 16 -6.80 -30.88 -15.17
C VAL A 16 -6.78 -29.40 -15.55
N ALA A 17 -6.77 -29.05 -16.83
CA ALA A 17 -6.81 -27.65 -17.28
C ALA A 17 -8.14 -26.97 -16.96
N THR A 18 -9.28 -27.66 -17.07
CA THR A 18 -10.60 -27.13 -16.70
C THR A 18 -10.77 -27.01 -15.19
N HIS A 19 -10.23 -27.94 -14.39
CA HIS A 19 -10.19 -27.80 -12.94
C HIS A 19 -9.22 -26.71 -12.47
N LEU A 20 -8.05 -26.56 -13.10
CA LEU A 20 -7.13 -25.45 -12.80
C LEU A 20 -7.77 -24.11 -13.16
N THR A 21 -8.45 -23.99 -14.30
CA THR A 21 -9.12 -22.74 -14.70
C THR A 21 -10.34 -22.44 -13.82
N CYS A 22 -11.09 -23.44 -13.35
CA CYS A 22 -12.16 -23.25 -12.36
C CYS A 22 -11.64 -22.88 -10.97
N LEU A 23 -10.51 -23.46 -10.53
CA LEU A 23 -9.89 -23.09 -9.25
C LEU A 23 -9.28 -21.68 -9.30
N VAL A 24 -8.63 -21.32 -10.42
CA VAL A 24 -8.08 -19.97 -10.62
C VAL A 24 -9.19 -18.93 -10.75
N SER A 25 -10.30 -19.23 -11.45
CA SER A 25 -11.44 -18.30 -11.54
C SER A 25 -12.21 -18.19 -10.23
N GLY A 26 -12.42 -19.30 -9.51
CA GLY A 26 -13.11 -19.34 -8.21
C GLY A 26 -12.33 -18.65 -7.09
N TRP A 27 -10.99 -18.74 -7.08
CA TRP A 27 -10.16 -18.00 -6.11
C TRP A 27 -9.97 -16.53 -6.48
N SER A 28 -10.10 -16.16 -7.77
CA SER A 28 -9.93 -14.76 -8.21
C SER A 28 -11.14 -13.86 -7.97
N GLN A 29 -12.33 -14.43 -7.76
CA GLN A 29 -13.58 -13.66 -7.76
C GLN A 29 -13.88 -12.93 -6.44
N GLU A 30 -13.23 -13.29 -5.33
CA GLU A 30 -13.69 -12.80 -4.03
C GLU A 30 -13.05 -11.46 -3.59
N TRP A 31 -11.99 -11.00 -4.27
CA TRP A 31 -11.24 -9.79 -3.87
C TRP A 31 -10.64 -8.98 -5.03
N SER A 32 -11.18 -9.09 -6.24
CA SER A 32 -10.76 -8.20 -7.34
C SER A 32 -11.21 -6.76 -7.06
N PRO A 33 -10.35 -5.74 -7.22
CA PRO A 33 -10.78 -4.35 -7.09
C PRO A 33 -11.97 -4.04 -7.99
N ASN A 34 -12.88 -3.18 -7.55
CA ASN A 34 -14.02 -2.76 -8.37
C ASN A 34 -13.54 -1.79 -9.47
N TYR A 35 -13.16 -2.36 -10.61
CA TYR A 35 -12.82 -1.59 -11.82
C TYR A 35 -14.10 -1.07 -12.48
N VAL A 36 -14.14 0.23 -12.80
CA VAL A 36 -15.26 0.83 -13.55
C VAL A 36 -15.31 0.32 -14.98
N SER A 37 -14.15 0.19 -15.61
CA SER A 37 -14.00 -0.32 -16.96
C SER A 37 -13.03 -1.49 -16.95
N THR A 38 -13.47 -2.62 -17.49
CA THR A 38 -12.65 -3.82 -17.67
C THR A 38 -12.14 -3.98 -19.09
N ASP A 39 -12.30 -2.96 -19.94
CA ASP A 39 -12.03 -3.07 -21.38
C ASP A 39 -10.50 -3.07 -21.65
N PRO A 40 -9.90 -4.22 -22.06
CA PRO A 40 -8.48 -4.32 -22.33
C PRO A 40 -8.10 -3.79 -23.73
N GLU A 41 -9.08 -3.56 -24.62
CA GLU A 41 -8.84 -3.31 -26.05
C GLU A 41 -8.73 -1.84 -26.43
N MET A 42 -8.96 -0.91 -25.49
CA MET A 42 -8.81 0.51 -25.78
C MET A 42 -7.33 0.95 -25.72
N LYS A 43 -6.58 0.59 -26.78
CA LYS A 43 -5.27 1.14 -27.11
C LYS A 43 -5.39 2.62 -27.49
N PHE A 44 -5.70 3.48 -26.53
CA PHE A 44 -5.50 4.91 -26.70
C PHE A 44 -4.05 5.24 -26.39
N THR A 45 -3.40 6.02 -27.26
CA THR A 45 -2.06 6.54 -26.98
C THR A 45 -2.17 7.52 -25.81
N LEU A 46 -1.66 7.13 -24.64
CA LEU A 46 -1.64 8.00 -23.47
C LEU A 46 -0.87 9.29 -23.81
N GLU A 47 -1.60 10.41 -23.89
CA GLU A 47 -0.98 11.73 -24.02
C GLU A 47 -0.18 12.01 -22.75
N LYS A 48 1.14 12.04 -22.91
CA LYS A 48 2.07 12.25 -21.81
C LYS A 48 3.24 13.11 -22.27
N VAL A 49 3.63 14.06 -21.44
CA VAL A 49 4.86 14.82 -21.62
C VAL A 49 5.93 14.13 -20.80
N THR A 50 6.94 13.57 -21.47
CA THR A 50 8.07 12.93 -20.81
C THR A 50 9.29 13.83 -20.92
N SER A 51 9.81 14.26 -19.78
CA SER A 51 11.05 15.01 -19.68
C SER A 51 12.15 14.11 -19.13
N SER A 52 13.19 13.90 -19.92
CA SER A 52 14.45 13.29 -19.49
C SER A 52 15.49 14.38 -19.34
N PHE A 53 16.23 14.36 -18.24
CA PHE A 53 17.24 15.38 -17.94
C PHE A 53 18.65 14.80 -18.02
N PRO A 54 19.67 15.60 -18.36
CA PRO A 54 21.04 15.11 -18.49
C PRO A 54 21.56 14.54 -17.17
N GLY A 55 22.17 13.34 -17.25
CA GLY A 55 22.67 12.56 -16.11
C GLY A 55 21.63 12.28 -15.04
N ALA A 56 20.37 12.07 -15.45
CA ALA A 56 19.30 11.62 -14.57
C ALA A 56 19.60 10.23 -14.01
N ASP A 57 19.90 10.18 -12.72
CA ASP A 57 20.13 8.93 -11.99
C ASP A 57 19.68 9.12 -10.54
N TYR A 58 18.98 8.11 -10.02
CA TYR A 58 18.48 8.06 -8.64
C TYR A 58 17.61 9.26 -8.24
N PHE A 59 16.61 9.59 -9.05
CA PHE A 59 15.67 10.66 -8.74
C PHE A 59 14.82 10.34 -7.51
N GLN A 60 14.64 11.36 -6.67
CA GLN A 60 13.69 11.38 -5.57
C GLN A 60 13.01 12.75 -5.54
N LEU A 61 11.68 12.77 -5.52
CA LEU A 61 10.92 13.99 -5.26
C LEU A 61 11.11 14.36 -3.78
N LEU A 62 11.75 15.50 -3.51
CA LEU A 62 12.12 15.92 -2.15
C LEU A 62 11.32 17.12 -1.65
N LEU A 63 10.99 18.05 -2.55
CA LEU A 63 10.15 19.21 -2.24
C LEU A 63 9.27 19.52 -3.44
N ALA A 64 7.97 19.71 -3.20
CA ALA A 64 7.00 20.03 -4.24
C ALA A 64 6.17 21.25 -3.83
N GLU A 65 6.52 22.39 -4.41
CA GLU A 65 5.78 23.66 -4.26
C GLU A 65 4.65 23.71 -5.32
N GLU A 66 3.94 24.84 -5.43
CA GLU A 66 2.82 24.98 -6.38
C GLU A 66 3.29 25.12 -7.84
N ASP A 67 4.36 25.90 -8.08
CA ASP A 67 4.88 26.23 -9.41
C ASP A 67 6.09 25.39 -9.83
N ARG A 68 6.77 24.75 -8.86
CA ARG A 68 8.03 24.03 -9.07
C ARG A 68 8.17 22.79 -8.20
N ILE A 69 9.00 21.88 -8.68
CA ILE A 69 9.43 20.69 -7.93
C ILE A 69 10.96 20.62 -7.89
N PHE A 70 11.47 20.18 -6.75
CA PHE A 70 12.89 19.91 -6.55
C PHE A 70 13.11 18.41 -6.47
N ILE A 71 13.91 17.90 -7.39
CA ILE A 71 14.29 16.49 -7.47
C ILE A 71 15.75 16.35 -7.04
N GLY A 72 15.96 15.61 -5.95
CA GLY A 72 17.29 15.16 -5.55
C GLY A 72 17.72 13.97 -6.38
N ALA A 73 19.00 13.93 -6.76
CA ALA A 73 19.57 12.89 -7.59
C ALA A 73 21.00 12.57 -7.15
N LYS A 74 21.65 11.65 -7.88
CA LYS A 74 23.09 11.42 -7.75
C LYS A 74 23.86 12.65 -8.27
N ASN A 75 24.66 13.23 -7.38
CA ASN A 75 25.51 14.41 -7.54
C ASN A 75 24.80 15.68 -7.98
N ARG A 76 23.45 15.74 -7.98
CA ARG A 76 22.70 16.83 -8.61
C ARG A 76 21.37 17.11 -7.90
N VAL A 77 20.91 18.35 -8.08
CA VAL A 77 19.52 18.75 -7.80
C VAL A 77 18.94 19.40 -9.04
N TYR A 78 17.71 19.02 -9.38
CA TYR A 78 16.96 19.59 -10.50
C TYR A 78 15.84 20.49 -9.96
N ASN A 79 15.81 21.74 -10.42
CA ASN A 79 14.69 22.65 -10.25
C ASN A 79 13.85 22.63 -11.52
N ILE A 80 12.63 22.09 -11.45
CA ILE A 80 11.76 21.89 -12.61
C ILE A 80 10.48 22.69 -12.41
N ARG A 81 10.13 23.52 -13.40
CA ARG A 81 8.85 24.23 -13.44
C ARG A 81 7.75 23.25 -13.77
N VAL A 82 6.70 23.27 -12.97
CA VAL A 82 5.58 22.34 -13.09
C VAL A 82 4.75 22.62 -14.35
N ASN A 83 4.57 23.88 -14.71
CA ASN A 83 3.67 24.32 -15.79
C ASN A 83 4.06 23.79 -17.17
N ASP A 84 5.34 23.64 -17.47
CA ASP A 84 5.83 23.14 -18.76
C ASP A 84 6.75 21.91 -18.62
N LEU A 85 6.97 21.42 -17.40
CA LEU A 85 7.97 20.39 -17.07
C LEU A 85 9.36 20.70 -17.63
N LYS A 86 9.68 21.99 -17.78
CA LYS A 86 11.01 22.41 -18.22
C LYS A 86 11.92 22.57 -17.03
N LEU A 87 13.17 22.20 -17.28
CA LEU A 87 14.27 22.43 -16.37
C LEU A 87 14.52 23.94 -16.25
N ALA A 88 14.38 24.48 -15.04
CA ALA A 88 14.75 25.86 -14.74
C ALA A 88 16.26 25.96 -14.49
N SER A 89 16.79 25.10 -13.62
CA SER A 89 18.21 25.07 -13.30
C SER A 89 18.65 23.71 -12.75
N ILE A 90 19.94 23.42 -12.84
CA ILE A 90 20.59 22.25 -12.23
C ILE A 90 21.65 22.77 -11.26
N LEU A 91 21.64 22.23 -10.04
CA LEU A 91 22.76 22.36 -9.12
C LEU A 91 23.63 21.10 -9.24
N GLU A 92 24.86 21.24 -9.72
CA GLU A 92 25.85 20.18 -9.65
C GLU A 92 26.54 20.19 -8.29
N TRP A 93 26.51 19.06 -7.61
CA TRP A 93 27.09 18.88 -6.28
C TRP A 93 27.68 17.47 -6.13
N ASN A 94 28.90 17.32 -6.62
CA ASN A 94 29.69 16.10 -6.44
C ASN A 94 30.20 15.96 -4.99
N ALA A 95 30.51 14.72 -4.59
CA ALA A 95 31.14 14.45 -3.32
C ALA A 95 32.62 14.91 -3.32
N ASN A 96 33.12 15.33 -2.17
CA ASN A 96 34.52 15.75 -2.02
C ASN A 96 35.47 14.53 -2.14
N GLU A 97 36.63 14.69 -2.77
CA GLU A 97 37.60 13.60 -3.00
C GLU A 97 37.99 12.86 -1.71
N VAL A 98 38.25 13.60 -0.62
CA VAL A 98 38.54 13.03 0.71
C VAL A 98 37.41 12.11 1.21
N SER A 99 36.15 12.46 0.93
CA SER A 99 35.00 11.64 1.34
C SER A 99 34.87 10.40 0.47
N ILE A 100 35.14 10.53 -0.84
CA ILE A 100 35.15 9.41 -1.79
C ILE A 100 36.23 8.40 -1.41
N ASP A 101 37.45 8.85 -1.09
CA ASP A 101 38.56 7.97 -0.72
C ASP A 101 38.26 7.23 0.59
N LYS A 102 37.74 7.92 1.61
CA LYS A 102 37.29 7.28 2.87
C LYS A 102 36.18 6.25 2.63
N CYS A 103 35.23 6.55 1.76
CA CYS A 103 34.14 5.64 1.40
C CYS A 103 34.66 4.37 0.70
N ARG A 104 35.61 4.53 -0.24
CA ARG A 104 36.25 3.41 -0.95
C ARG A 104 37.13 2.57 -0.03
N MET A 105 37.86 3.19 0.90
CA MET A 105 38.65 2.49 1.91
C MET A 105 37.78 1.58 2.80
N ASN A 106 36.52 1.97 3.06
CA ASN A 106 35.54 1.17 3.78
C ASN A 106 34.79 0.16 2.88
N SER A 107 35.32 -0.14 1.70
CA SER A 107 34.78 -1.11 0.73
C SER A 107 33.31 -0.87 0.32
N LYS A 108 32.86 0.40 0.32
CA LYS A 108 31.54 0.79 -0.20
C LYS A 108 31.64 1.06 -1.71
N THR A 109 30.63 0.62 -2.47
CA THR A 109 30.63 0.73 -3.94
C THR A 109 29.99 2.02 -4.45
N ASP A 110 29.01 2.57 -3.72
CA ASP A 110 28.23 3.75 -4.15
C ASP A 110 28.77 5.06 -3.53
N CYS A 111 30.04 5.37 -3.75
CA CYS A 111 30.71 6.56 -3.22
C CYS A 111 30.43 7.82 -4.05
N ALA A 112 29.18 8.29 -4.01
CA ALA A 112 28.74 9.53 -4.64
C ALA A 112 27.93 10.38 -3.65
N ASN A 113 27.61 11.62 -4.02
CA ASN A 113 26.72 12.46 -3.24
C ASN A 113 25.27 12.23 -3.68
N TYR A 114 24.43 11.63 -2.85
CA TYR A 114 23.01 11.49 -3.16
C TYR A 114 22.23 12.53 -2.37
N VAL A 115 21.54 13.44 -3.06
CA VAL A 115 20.73 14.45 -2.39
C VAL A 115 19.44 13.80 -1.86
N ARG A 116 19.19 13.97 -0.55
CA ARG A 116 18.14 13.24 0.17
C ARG A 116 17.21 14.12 0.99
N VAL A 117 17.59 15.37 1.24
CA VAL A 117 16.77 16.32 1.99
C VAL A 117 16.82 17.67 1.29
N ILE A 118 15.64 18.24 1.04
CA ILE A 118 15.46 19.63 0.60
C ILE A 118 14.33 20.20 1.45
N VAL A 119 14.59 21.29 2.14
CA VAL A 119 13.60 21.95 2.99
C VAL A 119 13.73 23.47 2.88
N ARG A 120 12.59 24.17 2.89
CA ARG A 120 12.57 25.64 2.90
C ARG A 120 12.71 26.16 4.33
N LYS A 121 13.83 26.83 4.63
CA LYS A 121 14.09 27.53 5.89
C LYS A 121 14.10 29.03 5.65
N GLU A 122 13.08 29.74 6.11
CA GLU A 122 13.02 31.23 6.09
C GLU A 122 13.27 31.86 4.71
N GLY A 123 12.78 31.22 3.65
CA GLY A 123 13.00 31.68 2.29
C GLY A 123 14.28 31.14 1.64
N ASP A 124 15.20 30.54 2.39
CA ASP A 124 16.33 29.79 1.83
C ASP A 124 15.99 28.31 1.67
N LEU A 125 16.67 27.63 0.75
CA LEU A 125 16.65 26.18 0.57
C LEU A 125 17.83 25.57 1.32
N VAL A 126 17.54 24.70 2.28
CA VAL A 126 18.54 23.84 2.92
C VAL A 126 18.54 22.51 2.18
N ILE A 127 19.64 22.22 1.49
CA ILE A 127 19.82 21.03 0.67
C ILE A 127 20.90 20.17 1.31
N CYS A 128 20.59 18.91 1.59
CA CYS A 128 21.56 17.98 2.17
C CYS A 128 21.71 16.70 1.34
N GLY A 129 22.95 16.24 1.22
CA GLY A 129 23.30 15.03 0.50
C GLY A 129 24.22 14.11 1.30
N THR A 130 24.28 12.84 0.91
CA THR A 130 25.04 11.80 1.60
C THR A 130 26.55 12.03 1.52
N ASN A 131 27.01 12.78 0.50
CA ASN A 131 28.42 13.12 0.22
C ASN A 131 29.37 11.93 0.48
N ALA A 132 29.13 10.81 -0.20
CA ALA A 132 29.89 9.56 -0.06
C ALA A 132 30.04 9.08 1.40
N TYR A 133 28.92 8.81 2.07
CA TYR A 133 28.87 8.38 3.48
C TYR A 133 29.48 9.41 4.45
N SER A 134 29.46 10.71 4.11
CA SER A 134 29.85 11.81 4.98
C SER A 134 28.89 12.99 4.81
N PRO A 135 27.65 12.90 5.33
CA PRO A 135 26.58 13.82 4.97
C PRO A 135 26.88 15.30 5.23
N VAL A 136 26.50 16.15 4.28
CA VAL A 136 26.71 17.61 4.31
C VAL A 136 25.42 18.33 3.92
N CYS A 137 25.19 19.50 4.50
CA CYS A 137 24.10 20.40 4.19
C CYS A 137 24.61 21.75 3.69
N ARG A 138 23.94 22.32 2.68
CA ARG A 138 24.23 23.63 2.08
C ARG A 138 22.98 24.50 2.05
N HIS A 139 23.19 25.80 2.17
CA HIS A 139 22.13 26.82 2.12
C HIS A 139 22.18 27.54 0.78
N TYR A 140 21.05 27.53 0.07
CA TYR A 140 20.90 28.15 -1.23
C TYR A 140 19.72 29.12 -1.23
N LYS A 141 19.86 30.22 -1.95
CA LYS A 141 18.76 31.09 -2.34
C LYS A 141 18.55 30.95 -3.84
N LEU A 142 17.30 31.02 -4.27
CA LEU A 142 17.01 31.08 -5.71
C LEU A 142 17.10 32.54 -6.16
N THR A 143 17.87 32.79 -7.21
CA THR A 143 17.92 34.10 -7.87
C THR A 143 16.62 34.34 -8.66
N GLU A 144 16.40 35.57 -9.15
CA GLU A 144 15.27 35.89 -10.03
C GLU A 144 15.26 35.05 -11.33
N LYS A 145 16.42 34.49 -11.70
CA LYS A 145 16.58 33.59 -12.86
C LYS A 145 16.42 32.12 -12.50
N ASP A 146 15.92 31.79 -11.31
CA ASP A 146 15.76 30.45 -10.76
C ASP A 146 17.09 29.67 -10.56
N GLU A 147 18.23 30.36 -10.51
CA GLU A 147 19.54 29.74 -10.28
C GLU A 147 19.85 29.59 -8.79
N PHE A 148 20.65 28.58 -8.44
CA PHE A 148 21.04 28.30 -7.06
C PHE A 148 22.23 29.16 -6.64
N GLU A 149 22.01 30.12 -5.74
CA GLU A 149 23.06 30.96 -5.17
C GLU A 149 23.37 30.51 -3.74
N LYS A 150 24.59 29.98 -3.53
CA LYS A 150 25.03 29.49 -2.21
C LYS A 150 25.21 30.67 -1.24
N GLN A 151 24.51 30.62 -0.10
CA GLN A 151 24.48 31.72 0.86
C GLN A 151 25.49 31.57 2.02
N ARG A 152 25.81 30.32 2.41
CA ARG A 152 26.63 30.00 3.59
C ARG A 152 27.61 28.88 3.30
N GLU A 153 28.62 28.74 4.15
CA GLU A 153 29.54 27.59 4.11
C GLU A 153 28.83 26.25 4.37
N ASP A 154 29.52 25.17 4.05
CA ASP A 154 29.01 23.80 4.22
C ASP A 154 28.82 23.52 5.71
N SER A 155 27.64 23.01 6.07
CA SER A 155 27.30 22.62 7.44
C SER A 155 27.25 21.09 7.57
N PRO A 156 27.56 20.53 8.76
CA PRO A 156 27.46 19.09 8.96
C PRO A 156 26.03 18.58 8.73
N GLY A 157 25.88 17.55 7.89
CA GLY A 157 24.58 16.92 7.59
C GLY A 157 24.22 15.75 8.49
N THR A 158 25.08 15.40 9.46
CA THR A 158 24.83 14.31 10.43
C THR A 158 23.50 14.54 11.16
N ALA A 159 22.70 13.48 11.28
CA ALA A 159 21.35 13.50 11.86
C ALA A 159 20.29 14.32 11.10
N ILE A 160 20.64 14.92 9.95
CA ILE A 160 19.68 15.59 9.04
C ILE A 160 19.50 14.74 7.78
N CYS A 161 20.62 14.32 7.20
CA CYS A 161 20.69 13.55 5.97
C CYS A 161 21.23 12.15 6.27
N PRO A 162 20.71 11.08 5.62
CA PRO A 162 21.25 9.73 5.81
C PRO A 162 22.66 9.61 5.22
N PHE A 163 23.39 8.60 5.68
CA PHE A 163 24.71 8.24 5.15
C PHE A 163 24.61 7.40 3.87
N ASP A 164 23.68 6.45 3.88
CA ASP A 164 23.41 5.56 2.75
C ASP A 164 22.32 6.14 1.84
N ALA A 165 22.52 5.99 0.53
CA ALA A 165 21.57 6.36 -0.49
C ALA A 165 20.25 5.59 -0.37
N GLN A 166 20.26 4.31 0.04
CA GLN A 166 19.03 3.51 0.15
C GLN A 166 18.21 3.82 1.41
N SER A 167 18.81 4.53 2.37
CA SER A 167 18.14 4.88 3.62
C SER A 167 17.18 6.05 3.41
N ASN A 168 15.93 5.87 3.85
CA ASN A 168 14.94 6.93 3.80
C ASN A 168 15.13 7.91 4.96
N ALA A 169 14.83 9.18 4.69
CA ALA A 169 14.80 10.25 5.66
C ALA A 169 13.63 11.18 5.37
N THR A 170 13.17 11.88 6.39
CA THR A 170 12.19 12.96 6.25
C THR A 170 12.65 14.17 7.04
N ALA A 171 12.31 15.36 6.53
CA ALA A 171 12.64 16.63 7.16
C ALA A 171 11.50 17.63 6.96
N LEU A 172 11.30 18.48 7.94
CA LEU A 172 10.27 19.51 7.96
C LEU A 172 10.80 20.73 8.72
N TYR A 173 10.62 21.92 8.16
CA TYR A 173 10.93 23.17 8.86
C TYR A 173 9.64 23.88 9.24
N THR A 174 9.44 24.13 10.53
CA THR A 174 8.28 24.85 11.03
C THR A 174 8.56 25.55 12.37
N GLY A 175 7.95 26.72 12.58
CA GLY A 175 8.05 27.47 13.82
C GLY A 175 9.49 27.81 14.23
N GLY A 176 10.36 28.13 13.25
CA GLY A 176 11.77 28.43 13.49
C GLY A 176 12.65 27.21 13.80
N LYS A 177 12.13 25.99 13.63
CA LYS A 177 12.79 24.75 14.05
C LYS A 177 12.78 23.73 12.92
N LEU A 178 13.91 23.06 12.74
CA LEU A 178 14.10 21.96 11.80
C LEU A 178 13.83 20.63 12.52
N TYR A 179 12.91 19.84 11.99
CA TYR A 179 12.59 18.50 12.43
C TYR A 179 13.13 17.52 11.41
N THR A 180 13.91 16.53 11.83
CA THR A 180 14.47 15.51 10.94
C THR A 180 14.32 14.14 11.56
N ALA A 181 14.15 13.13 10.72
CA ALA A 181 14.16 11.74 11.13
C ALA A 181 14.99 10.93 10.14
N THR A 182 16.09 10.37 10.64
CA THR A 182 17.10 9.65 9.84
C THR A 182 18.01 8.81 10.75
N ARG A 183 19.07 8.23 10.18
CA ARG A 183 20.12 7.49 10.89
C ARG A 183 21.34 8.40 11.09
N ALA A 184 21.91 8.40 12.30
CA ALA A 184 23.04 9.27 12.65
C ALA A 184 24.42 8.68 12.35
N HIS A 185 24.54 7.37 12.11
CA HIS A 185 25.83 6.70 11.95
C HIS A 185 26.00 6.07 10.56
N SER A 186 27.27 5.93 10.15
CA SER A 186 27.68 5.42 8.83
C SER A 186 27.43 3.92 8.62
N ASP A 187 27.32 3.16 9.71
CA ASP A 187 26.94 1.74 9.74
C ASP A 187 25.42 1.53 9.64
N GLY A 188 24.64 2.62 9.63
CA GLY A 188 23.17 2.57 9.64
C GLY A 188 22.58 2.41 11.04
N ALA A 189 23.39 2.39 12.09
CA ALA A 189 22.93 2.37 13.48
C ALA A 189 22.47 3.76 13.96
N GLY A 190 21.79 3.78 15.10
CA GLY A 190 21.32 5.01 15.74
C GLY A 190 20.27 5.78 14.94
N PRO A 191 19.09 5.18 14.70
CA PRO A 191 17.95 5.95 14.21
C PRO A 191 17.59 7.02 15.25
N LEU A 192 17.22 8.21 14.77
CA LEU A 192 16.72 9.25 15.66
C LEU A 192 15.69 10.14 15.00
N ILE A 193 14.92 10.81 15.85
CA ILE A 193 14.20 12.03 15.51
C ILE A 193 14.90 13.18 16.20
N LEU A 194 15.22 14.23 15.45
CA LEU A 194 15.90 15.44 15.90
C LEU A 194 14.96 16.63 15.71
N LYS A 195 14.94 17.50 16.71
CA LYS A 195 14.39 18.84 16.66
C LYS A 195 15.53 19.81 16.90
N SER A 196 15.92 20.55 15.87
CA SER A 196 17.01 21.52 15.90
C SER A 196 16.47 22.93 15.78
N SER A 197 16.82 23.78 16.73
CA SER A 197 16.75 25.24 16.63
C SER A 197 18.19 25.79 16.52
N GLU A 198 18.35 27.11 16.51
CA GLU A 198 19.68 27.73 16.42
C GLU A 198 20.50 27.48 17.69
N ASP A 199 19.86 27.59 18.85
CA ASP A 199 20.54 27.46 20.16
C ASP A 199 20.49 26.05 20.77
N ARG A 200 19.62 25.17 20.26
CA ARG A 200 19.32 23.90 20.93
C ARG A 200 18.95 22.76 20.00
N LYS A 201 19.39 21.56 20.35
CA LYS A 201 19.09 20.30 19.65
C LYS A 201 18.51 19.28 20.62
N LEU A 202 17.28 18.87 20.38
CA LEU A 202 16.60 17.81 21.13
C LEU A 202 16.50 16.56 20.27
N ARG A 203 16.77 15.40 20.85
CA ARG A 203 16.72 14.12 20.12
C ARG A 203 16.08 13.00 20.92
N THR A 204 15.67 11.93 20.24
CA THR A 204 15.37 10.65 20.89
C THR A 204 16.63 10.05 21.53
N THR A 205 16.47 9.26 22.59
CA THR A 205 17.61 8.62 23.27
C THR A 205 18.26 7.59 22.34
N PHE A 206 19.59 7.60 22.29
CA PHE A 206 20.35 6.69 21.44
C PHE A 206 20.32 5.26 21.98
N GLY A 207 20.13 4.28 21.10
CA GLY A 207 20.16 2.85 21.44
C GLY A 207 18.91 2.31 22.13
N ASP A 208 17.89 3.15 22.34
CA ASP A 208 16.64 2.73 22.96
C ASP A 208 15.66 2.18 21.92
N SER A 209 15.57 0.84 21.85
CA SER A 209 14.68 0.13 20.94
C SER A 209 13.18 0.35 21.24
N THR A 210 12.82 0.79 22.45
CA THR A 210 11.42 1.10 22.77
C THR A 210 10.96 2.38 22.07
N LEU A 211 11.87 3.34 21.85
CA LEU A 211 11.62 4.57 21.10
C LEU A 211 11.63 4.31 19.60
N LEU A 212 12.70 3.74 19.07
CA LEU A 212 12.90 3.51 17.63
C LEU A 212 13.69 2.22 17.39
N ASN A 213 13.12 1.26 16.66
CA ASN A 213 13.79 -0.01 16.37
C ASN A 213 13.91 -0.28 14.86
N GLU A 214 15.07 0.03 14.29
CA GLU A 214 15.35 -0.02 12.84
C GLU A 214 14.24 0.61 11.96
N PRO A 215 13.82 1.86 12.24
CA PRO A 215 12.73 2.49 11.51
C PRO A 215 13.12 2.80 10.06
N ASN A 216 12.11 2.81 9.19
CA ASN A 216 12.14 3.37 7.86
C ASN A 216 11.14 4.53 7.79
N PHE A 217 11.66 5.76 7.76
CA PHE A 217 10.85 6.98 7.78
C PHE A 217 10.23 7.26 6.42
N VAL A 218 8.94 7.60 6.42
CA VAL A 218 8.15 7.80 5.21
C VAL A 218 7.82 9.27 4.98
N SER A 219 7.36 9.97 6.01
CA SER A 219 6.93 11.37 5.91
C SER A 219 6.88 12.05 7.28
N SER A 220 6.84 13.38 7.27
CA SER A 220 6.63 14.20 8.46
C SER A 220 5.78 15.42 8.11
N PHE A 221 4.84 15.77 8.99
CA PHE A 221 3.93 16.89 8.77
C PHE A 221 3.66 17.68 10.04
N GLU A 222 3.40 18.96 9.86
CA GLU A 222 2.92 19.85 10.90
C GLU A 222 1.40 19.75 11.02
N LYS A 223 0.89 19.63 12.25
CA LYS A 223 -0.55 19.82 12.54
C LYS A 223 -0.74 20.35 13.95
N ASP A 224 -1.53 21.41 14.09
CA ASP A 224 -1.81 22.14 15.34
C ASP A 224 -0.54 22.59 16.08
N ASP A 225 -0.31 22.11 17.30
CA ASP A 225 0.84 22.39 18.17
C ASP A 225 1.93 21.30 18.12
N LYS A 226 1.80 20.34 17.18
CA LYS A 226 2.61 19.12 17.10
C LYS A 226 3.22 18.91 15.71
N VAL A 227 4.24 18.07 15.67
CA VAL A 227 4.82 17.51 14.45
C VAL A 227 4.65 16.00 14.48
N TYR A 228 4.10 15.44 13.41
CA TYR A 228 3.84 14.01 13.26
C TYR A 228 4.87 13.37 12.33
N PHE A 229 5.30 12.16 12.65
CA PHE A 229 6.23 11.36 11.86
C PHE A 229 5.62 10.00 11.55
N PHE A 230 5.68 9.59 10.29
CA PHE A 230 5.16 8.31 9.83
C PHE A 230 6.31 7.42 9.41
N PHE A 231 6.33 6.19 9.93
CA PHE A 231 7.40 5.23 9.66
C PHE A 231 6.93 3.81 9.93
N ARG A 232 7.70 2.83 9.48
CA ARG A 232 7.58 1.43 9.91
C ARG A 232 8.83 1.00 10.64
N GLU A 233 8.70 0.16 11.66
CA GLU A 233 9.80 -0.30 12.50
C GLU A 233 9.56 -1.74 12.96
N ILE A 234 10.57 -2.38 13.54
CA ILE A 234 10.40 -3.70 14.17
C ILE A 234 9.62 -3.54 15.48
N ALA A 235 8.49 -4.25 15.59
CA ALA A 235 7.58 -4.18 16.71
C ALA A 235 8.15 -4.88 17.95
N VAL A 236 8.68 -4.10 18.89
CA VAL A 236 9.20 -4.63 20.17
C VAL A 236 8.12 -5.32 20.99
N GLU A 237 6.87 -4.87 20.88
CA GLU A 237 5.73 -5.46 21.57
C GLU A 237 5.32 -6.83 21.03
N ASN A 238 5.80 -7.20 19.84
CA ASN A 238 5.50 -8.48 19.20
C ASN A 238 6.65 -9.48 19.29
N ILE A 239 7.82 -9.10 19.84
CA ILE A 239 9.03 -9.95 19.83
C ILE A 239 8.78 -11.34 20.44
N ASN A 240 7.97 -11.42 21.52
CA ASN A 240 7.61 -12.69 22.16
C ASN A 240 6.79 -13.63 21.27
N CYS A 241 6.14 -13.10 20.23
CA CYS A 241 5.36 -13.85 19.24
C CYS A 241 6.11 -14.03 17.91
N GLY A 242 7.25 -13.35 17.73
CA GLY A 242 8.06 -13.35 16.52
C GLY A 242 8.38 -11.95 16.00
N LYS A 243 9.37 -11.86 15.11
CA LYS A 243 9.78 -10.59 14.51
C LYS A 243 8.71 -10.13 13.50
N ALA A 244 8.06 -9.01 13.80
CA ALA A 244 7.11 -8.35 12.90
C ALA A 244 7.49 -6.88 12.72
N VAL A 245 7.15 -6.32 11.56
CA VAL A 245 7.26 -4.88 11.29
C VAL A 245 5.89 -4.28 11.48
N PHE A 246 5.77 -3.17 12.21
CA PHE A 246 4.53 -2.40 12.31
C PHE A 246 4.72 -0.97 11.84
N SER A 247 3.65 -0.43 11.25
CA SER A 247 3.54 0.98 10.90
C SER A 247 3.17 1.83 12.10
N ARG A 248 3.79 2.99 12.21
CA ARG A 248 3.67 3.92 13.33
C ARG A 248 3.33 5.31 12.85
N VAL A 249 2.57 6.00 13.68
CA VAL A 249 2.53 7.45 13.73
C VAL A 249 3.15 7.86 15.06
N ALA A 250 4.16 8.73 15.03
CA ALA A 250 4.71 9.37 16.20
C ALA A 250 4.42 10.86 16.20
N ARG A 251 4.48 11.50 17.36
CA ARG A 251 4.28 12.93 17.52
C ARG A 251 5.32 13.53 18.48
N VAL A 252 5.59 14.82 18.29
CA VAL A 252 6.43 15.65 19.16
C VAL A 252 5.79 17.04 19.27
N CYS A 253 5.79 17.63 20.47
CA CYS A 253 5.31 18.99 20.68
C CYS A 253 6.29 20.03 20.12
N LYS A 254 5.75 21.05 19.43
CA LYS A 254 6.56 22.14 18.87
C LYS A 254 7.27 22.96 19.94
N GLN A 255 6.68 23.05 21.12
CA GLN A 255 7.18 23.81 22.26
C GLN A 255 8.08 23.00 23.19
N ASP A 256 8.26 21.70 22.96
CA ASP A 256 9.15 20.84 23.76
C ASP A 256 10.54 21.49 23.90
N SER A 257 10.88 21.84 25.13
CA SER A 257 12.13 22.43 25.58
C SER A 257 13.03 21.39 26.25
N GLY A 258 12.78 20.09 26.08
CA GLY A 258 13.58 19.02 26.69
C GLY A 258 13.31 18.83 28.19
N GLY A 259 14.07 17.94 28.82
CA GLY A 259 13.91 17.62 30.25
C GLY A 259 14.61 18.62 31.17
N TYR A 260 14.16 18.69 32.42
CA TYR A 260 14.74 19.50 33.48
C TYR A 260 16.19 19.12 33.82
N PHE A 261 16.44 17.82 34.02
CA PHE A 261 17.76 17.31 34.38
C PHE A 261 18.78 17.52 33.26
N GLU A 262 20.02 17.85 33.65
CA GLU A 262 21.12 18.08 32.70
C GLU A 262 21.35 16.86 31.77
N SER A 263 21.14 15.65 32.27
CA SER A 263 21.23 14.41 31.46
C SER A 263 20.15 14.29 30.39
N TRP A 264 18.99 14.96 30.56
CA TRP A 264 17.83 14.90 29.66
C TRP A 264 17.52 16.24 28.95
N LYS A 265 18.33 17.26 29.20
CA LYS A 265 18.22 18.59 28.59
C LYS A 265 18.20 18.55 27.06
N ASN A 266 18.90 17.60 26.45
CA ASN A 266 18.91 17.42 24.99
C ASN A 266 18.04 16.25 24.50
N THR A 267 17.13 15.75 25.35
CA THR A 267 16.23 14.64 25.05
C THR A 267 14.80 15.14 24.84
N LEU A 268 14.10 14.61 23.84
CA LEU A 268 12.68 14.89 23.63
C LEU A 268 11.85 14.32 24.78
N THR A 269 10.96 15.14 25.34
CA THR A 269 10.09 14.75 26.46
C THR A 269 8.66 14.42 26.02
N SER A 270 8.27 14.91 24.85
CA SER A 270 6.93 14.78 24.28
C SER A 270 6.83 13.76 23.13
N PHE A 271 7.81 12.86 23.02
CA PHE A 271 7.81 11.83 21.99
C PHE A 271 6.89 10.67 22.38
N PHE A 272 5.86 10.44 21.56
CA PHE A 272 4.97 9.30 21.69
C PHE A 272 4.66 8.71 20.33
N LYS A 273 4.40 7.40 20.26
CA LYS A 273 4.03 6.69 19.03
C LYS A 273 2.87 5.73 19.24
N ALA A 274 2.09 5.52 18.19
CA ALA A 274 0.98 4.57 18.15
C ALA A 274 1.05 3.70 16.89
N ARG A 275 0.50 2.49 16.95
CA ARG A 275 0.37 1.62 15.77
C ARG A 275 -0.70 2.16 14.82
N LEU A 276 -0.41 2.18 13.52
CA LEU A 276 -1.42 2.36 12.47
C LEU A 276 -1.93 0.98 12.06
N ASN A 277 -3.22 0.72 12.25
CA ASN A 277 -3.81 -0.58 11.93
C ASN A 277 -4.52 -0.55 10.58
N CYS A 278 -3.83 -0.79 9.47
CA CYS A 278 -4.49 -0.96 8.18
C CYS A 278 -4.85 -2.45 7.97
N SER A 279 -6.08 -2.84 8.30
CA SER A 279 -6.51 -4.24 8.23
C SER A 279 -7.90 -4.41 7.60
N ILE A 280 -8.10 -5.54 6.92
CA ILE A 280 -9.42 -6.00 6.51
C ILE A 280 -10.11 -6.61 7.73
N PRO A 281 -11.34 -6.18 8.09
CA PRO A 281 -12.08 -6.74 9.22
C PRO A 281 -12.55 -8.16 8.92
N GLY A 282 -12.70 -8.96 9.97
CA GLY A 282 -13.16 -10.34 9.93
C GLY A 282 -12.98 -11.00 11.30
N GLU A 283 -13.35 -12.27 11.43
CA GLU A 283 -13.03 -13.06 12.64
C GLU A 283 -11.52 -13.09 12.88
N PHE A 284 -10.75 -13.20 11.78
CA PHE A 284 -9.31 -13.04 11.76
C PHE A 284 -8.95 -11.88 10.82
N PRO A 285 -8.58 -10.71 11.36
CA PRO A 285 -8.23 -9.57 10.53
C PRO A 285 -6.97 -9.83 9.70
N PHE A 286 -6.96 -9.39 8.44
CA PHE A 286 -5.79 -9.43 7.58
C PHE A 286 -5.08 -8.08 7.56
N TYR A 287 -3.80 -8.03 7.96
CA TYR A 287 -3.06 -6.79 8.18
C TYR A 287 -2.11 -6.43 7.02
N PHE A 288 -2.08 -5.16 6.68
CA PHE A 288 -1.07 -4.54 5.82
C PHE A 288 -0.16 -3.69 6.71
N ASP A 289 0.89 -4.31 7.26
CA ASP A 289 1.66 -3.71 8.34
C ASP A 289 2.79 -2.76 7.89
N GLU A 290 3.15 -2.71 6.60
CA GLU A 290 4.29 -1.93 6.11
C GLU A 290 3.89 -0.66 5.32
N ILE A 291 3.89 0.50 5.97
CA ILE A 291 3.63 1.80 5.33
C ILE A 291 4.76 2.19 4.38
N GLN A 292 4.39 2.68 3.19
CA GLN A 292 5.30 3.06 2.09
C GLN A 292 5.28 4.55 1.78
N SER A 293 4.10 5.16 1.85
CA SER A 293 3.88 6.59 1.60
C SER A 293 2.63 7.09 2.29
N THR A 294 2.55 8.41 2.46
CA THR A 294 1.35 9.09 2.92
C THR A 294 1.07 10.29 2.04
N SER A 295 -0.19 10.73 1.99
CA SER A 295 -0.54 12.08 1.56
C SER A 295 -0.12 13.10 2.62
N GLU A 296 -0.17 14.39 2.27
CA GLU A 296 -0.29 15.47 3.24
C GLU A 296 -1.63 15.38 3.98
N PHE A 297 -1.75 16.05 5.13
CA PHE A 297 -3.05 16.26 5.78
C PHE A 297 -3.92 17.14 4.88
N GLY A 298 -5.12 16.67 4.55
CA GLY A 298 -6.07 17.42 3.74
C GLY A 298 -7.45 17.41 4.37
N GLN A 299 -8.25 18.43 4.02
CA GLN A 299 -9.65 18.50 4.40
C GLN A 299 -10.47 17.74 3.37
N GLY A 300 -10.88 16.53 3.74
CA GLY A 300 -11.58 15.62 2.84
C GLY A 300 -12.80 14.99 3.47
N ASN A 301 -13.42 14.10 2.72
CA ASN A 301 -14.44 13.21 3.24
C ASN A 301 -14.44 11.92 2.40
N ILE A 302 -14.34 10.79 3.08
CA ILE A 302 -14.42 9.47 2.44
C ILE A 302 -15.82 9.26 1.87
N LYS A 303 -16.85 9.84 2.50
CA LYS A 303 -18.22 9.84 2.01
C LYS A 303 -18.43 11.06 1.12
N ARG A 304 -19.16 10.85 0.03
CA ARG A 304 -19.61 11.94 -0.84
C ARG A 304 -20.54 12.89 -0.08
N THR A 305 -20.22 14.18 -0.08
CA THR A 305 -21.03 15.22 0.60
C THR A 305 -21.63 16.19 -0.41
N ARG A 306 -22.82 16.72 -0.08
CA ARG A 306 -23.43 17.86 -0.80
C ARG A 306 -22.99 19.20 -0.25
N LEU A 307 -22.52 19.23 1.00
CA LEU A 307 -22.10 20.44 1.69
C LEU A 307 -20.58 20.42 1.84
N SER A 308 -19.95 21.51 1.41
CA SER A 308 -18.51 21.75 1.57
C SER A 308 -18.07 21.83 3.04
N GLY A 309 -18.99 21.94 4.00
CA GLY A 309 -18.68 22.15 5.42
C GLY A 309 -18.46 20.88 6.26
N ASP A 310 -18.87 19.70 5.80
CA ASP A 310 -18.70 18.43 6.52
C ASP A 310 -17.39 17.75 6.09
N ARG A 311 -16.26 18.39 6.45
CA ARG A 311 -14.91 17.94 6.12
C ARG A 311 -14.17 17.53 7.38
N TYR A 312 -13.39 16.46 7.25
CA TYR A 312 -12.49 15.99 8.29
C TYR A 312 -11.05 16.19 7.82
N ASP A 313 -10.16 16.48 8.76
CA ASP A 313 -8.74 16.37 8.53
C ASP A 313 -8.38 14.89 8.38
N LEU A 314 -7.96 14.50 7.19
CA LEU A 314 -7.64 13.14 6.81
C LEU A 314 -6.19 13.04 6.33
N ILE A 315 -5.62 11.87 6.54
CA ILE A 315 -4.38 11.45 5.89
C ILE A 315 -4.58 10.08 5.26
N TYR A 316 -4.18 9.93 4.00
CA TYR A 316 -4.17 8.64 3.32
C TYR A 316 -2.77 8.03 3.40
N GLY A 317 -2.68 6.74 3.67
CA GLY A 317 -1.43 5.99 3.72
C GLY A 317 -1.49 4.76 2.82
N VAL A 318 -0.38 4.47 2.14
CA VAL A 318 -0.18 3.25 1.36
C VAL A 318 0.55 2.23 2.22
N PHE A 319 -0.01 1.03 2.32
CA PHE A 319 0.51 -0.08 3.12
C PHE A 319 0.71 -1.32 2.26
N ASN A 320 1.73 -2.09 2.56
CA ASN A 320 2.03 -3.35 1.91
C ASN A 320 2.07 -4.49 2.93
N THR A 321 1.88 -5.70 2.42
CA THR A 321 2.25 -6.92 3.14
C THR A 321 3.77 -7.08 3.18
N PRO A 322 4.30 -7.78 4.20
CA PRO A 322 5.72 -8.10 4.30
C PRO A 322 6.28 -8.81 3.06
N GLU A 323 7.58 -8.68 2.82
CA GLU A 323 8.26 -9.25 1.65
C GLU A 323 8.13 -10.78 1.54
N ASN A 324 8.10 -11.48 2.67
CA ASN A 324 7.95 -12.93 2.77
C ASN A 324 6.48 -13.42 2.75
N SER A 325 5.52 -12.52 2.54
CA SER A 325 4.09 -12.83 2.48
C SER A 325 3.55 -12.75 1.05
N ILE A 326 2.28 -13.13 0.87
CA ILE A 326 1.56 -12.90 -0.38
C ILE A 326 1.57 -11.40 -0.67
N ARG A 327 1.93 -11.03 -1.89
CA ARG A 327 1.98 -9.63 -2.33
C ARG A 327 0.59 -9.03 -2.30
N GLY A 328 0.39 -8.09 -1.39
CA GLY A 328 -0.83 -7.33 -1.26
C GLY A 328 -0.50 -5.91 -0.83
N SER A 329 -1.27 -4.96 -1.33
CA SER A 329 -1.18 -3.56 -0.97
C SER A 329 -2.55 -3.03 -0.64
N ALA A 330 -2.60 -2.01 0.21
CA ALA A 330 -3.82 -1.35 0.59
C ALA A 330 -3.60 0.14 0.77
N VAL A 331 -4.65 0.93 0.56
CA VAL A 331 -4.70 2.33 0.96
C VAL A 331 -5.66 2.43 2.13
N CYS A 332 -5.22 3.04 3.23
CA CYS A 332 -6.04 3.33 4.39
C CYS A 332 -6.10 4.84 4.62
N ALA A 333 -7.25 5.32 5.09
CA ALA A 333 -7.45 6.72 5.44
C ALA A 333 -7.65 6.86 6.95
N PHE A 334 -6.91 7.75 7.60
CA PHE A 334 -7.00 7.99 9.04
C PHE A 334 -7.49 9.41 9.30
N ARG A 335 -8.49 9.56 10.17
CA ARG A 335 -8.87 10.89 10.67
C ARG A 335 -7.86 11.36 11.69
N TYR A 336 -7.55 12.65 11.60
CA TYR A 336 -6.74 13.31 12.59
C TYR A 336 -7.35 13.22 14.01
N SER A 337 -8.69 13.28 14.12
CA SER A 337 -9.39 13.05 15.39
C SER A 337 -9.11 11.67 15.98
N ASP A 338 -9.03 10.63 15.15
CA ASP A 338 -8.82 9.26 15.62
C ASP A 338 -7.37 9.06 16.07
N ILE A 339 -6.42 9.67 15.36
CA ILE A 339 -5.01 9.73 15.76
C ILE A 339 -4.87 10.41 17.13
N THR A 340 -5.46 11.60 17.30
CA THR A 340 -5.38 12.34 18.57
C THR A 340 -6.10 11.63 19.72
N ASN A 341 -7.20 10.93 19.47
CA ASN A 341 -7.90 10.16 20.49
C ASN A 341 -7.06 8.99 21.01
N VAL A 342 -6.32 8.28 20.14
CA VAL A 342 -5.41 7.21 20.57
C VAL A 342 -4.29 7.76 21.46
N PHE A 343 -3.77 8.96 21.17
CA PHE A 343 -2.76 9.60 22.01
C PHE A 343 -3.28 10.09 23.38
N LYS A 344 -4.60 10.13 23.59
CA LYS A 344 -5.25 10.38 24.88
C LYS A 344 -5.61 9.07 25.61
N GLY A 345 -5.34 7.93 25.01
CA GLY A 345 -5.63 6.60 25.55
C GLY A 345 -4.54 6.08 26.48
N GLN A 346 -4.62 4.80 26.82
CA GLN A 346 -3.64 4.16 27.69
C GLN A 346 -2.30 3.95 26.99
N PHE A 347 -1.22 4.02 27.76
CA PHE A 347 0.10 3.62 27.31
C PHE A 347 0.26 2.11 27.34
N LYS A 348 1.22 1.59 26.57
CA LYS A 348 1.63 0.19 26.57
C LYS A 348 2.98 0.07 27.28
N GLY A 349 3.12 -0.91 28.16
CA GLY A 349 4.35 -1.12 28.90
C GLY A 349 4.59 -2.58 29.24
N GLN A 350 5.81 -2.89 29.66
CA GLN A 350 6.21 -4.20 30.18
C GLN A 350 6.82 -4.00 31.57
N LYS A 351 6.46 -4.85 32.53
CA LYS A 351 7.02 -4.78 33.89
C LYS A 351 8.50 -5.16 33.94
N THR A 352 8.87 -6.16 33.15
CA THR A 352 10.24 -6.66 32.96
C THR A 352 10.45 -6.98 31.48
N TYR A 353 11.69 -7.16 31.05
CA TYR A 353 12.01 -7.49 29.65
C TYR A 353 11.45 -8.85 29.18
N GLU A 354 11.10 -9.74 30.10
CA GLU A 354 10.47 -11.05 29.80
C GLU A 354 8.94 -11.01 29.91
N SER A 355 8.39 -9.92 30.44
CA SER A 355 6.95 -9.77 30.65
C SER A 355 6.24 -9.51 29.32
N PHE A 356 4.95 -9.85 29.26
CA PHE A 356 4.09 -9.40 28.17
C PHE A 356 3.89 -7.89 28.21
N TRP A 357 3.70 -7.32 27.03
CA TRP A 357 3.30 -5.93 26.85
C TRP A 357 1.81 -5.80 27.17
N LEU A 358 1.49 -5.04 28.20
CA LEU A 358 0.12 -4.85 28.70
C LEU A 358 -0.23 -3.35 28.75
N PRO A 359 -1.53 -3.02 28.74
CA PRO A 359 -1.97 -1.65 28.97
C PRO A 359 -1.53 -1.19 30.37
N VAL A 360 -0.92 -0.02 30.44
CA VAL A 360 -0.53 0.61 31.70
C VAL A 360 -1.79 1.10 32.41
N PRO A 361 -2.01 0.73 33.69
CA PRO A 361 -3.16 1.18 34.44
C PRO A 361 -3.18 2.69 34.60
N TRP A 362 -4.36 3.31 34.53
CA TRP A 362 -4.53 4.76 34.74
C TRP A 362 -3.98 5.26 36.08
N SER A 363 -3.96 4.42 37.12
CA SER A 363 -3.38 4.75 38.43
C SER A 363 -1.85 4.92 38.40
N GLN A 364 -1.17 4.46 37.36
CA GLN A 364 0.27 4.60 37.15
C GLN A 364 0.60 5.67 36.10
N THR A 365 -0.41 6.19 35.41
CA THR A 365 -0.26 7.31 34.47
C THR A 365 -0.23 8.62 35.26
N PRO A 366 0.61 9.59 34.87
CA PRO A 366 0.60 10.93 35.47
C PRO A 366 -0.79 11.59 35.44
N ILE A 367 -1.11 12.37 36.48
CA ILE A 367 -2.42 13.06 36.64
C ILE A 367 -2.73 13.91 35.41
N ASP A 368 -1.76 14.72 35.01
CA ASP A 368 -1.81 15.41 33.73
C ASP A 368 -1.30 14.47 32.64
N HIS A 369 -2.22 13.99 31.81
CA HIS A 369 -1.86 13.13 30.71
C HIS A 369 -0.79 13.83 29.84
N PRO A 370 0.35 13.18 29.54
CA PRO A 370 1.42 13.73 28.70
C PRO A 370 1.00 14.01 27.23
N GLU A 371 -0.30 13.97 26.93
CA GLU A 371 -0.84 14.27 25.61
C GLU A 371 -0.74 15.75 25.29
N LYS A 372 -1.06 16.61 26.26
CA LYS A 372 -1.11 18.06 26.04
C LYS A 372 0.30 18.65 25.96
N CYS A 373 0.50 19.53 24.98
CA CYS A 373 1.74 20.27 24.89
C CYS A 373 1.76 21.38 25.95
N THR A 374 2.86 21.48 26.68
CA THR A 374 3.14 22.55 27.64
C THR A 374 4.20 23.50 27.05
N ASN A 375 4.10 24.78 27.41
CA ASN A 375 5.09 25.80 27.05
C ASN A 375 6.42 25.61 27.81
N GLU A 376 6.41 24.92 28.96
CA GLU A 376 7.55 24.77 29.86
C GLU A 376 7.83 23.28 30.15
N SER A 377 8.29 22.52 29.15
CA SER A 377 8.53 21.09 29.35
C SER A 377 9.70 20.79 30.30
N ASP A 378 10.61 21.75 30.45
CA ASP A 378 11.70 21.75 31.41
C ASP A 378 11.23 21.89 32.86
N LYS A 379 9.95 22.22 33.12
CA LYS A 379 9.37 22.27 34.47
C LYS A 379 8.37 21.15 34.73
N ILE A 380 8.28 20.17 33.83
CA ILE A 380 7.44 18.97 34.04
C ILE A 380 7.97 18.20 35.25
N PRO A 381 7.10 17.71 36.16
CA PRO A 381 7.52 16.88 37.29
C PRO A 381 8.35 15.67 36.85
N ASP A 382 9.37 15.34 37.61
CA ASP A 382 10.36 14.31 37.26
C ASP A 382 9.71 12.94 37.00
N ASP A 383 8.71 12.57 37.79
CA ASP A 383 7.96 11.32 37.62
C ASP A 383 7.22 11.27 36.27
N THR A 384 6.67 12.40 35.83
CA THR A 384 5.98 12.52 34.54
C THR A 384 6.96 12.46 33.36
N ALA A 385 8.11 13.12 33.48
CA ALA A 385 9.16 13.08 32.47
C ALA A 385 9.77 11.68 32.33
N LYS A 386 10.04 11.02 33.47
CA LYS A 386 10.50 9.63 33.50
C LYS A 386 9.47 8.67 32.92
N PHE A 387 8.20 8.82 33.30
CA PHE A 387 7.11 8.01 32.76
C PHE A 387 7.03 8.11 31.24
N SER A 388 7.10 9.34 30.70
CA SER A 388 7.00 9.61 29.26
C SER A 388 8.14 8.95 28.48
N LYS A 389 9.33 8.89 29.07
CA LYS A 389 10.49 8.20 28.52
C LYS A 389 10.32 6.68 28.53
N ASP A 390 9.84 6.14 29.66
CA ASP A 390 9.72 4.69 29.85
C ASP A 390 8.50 4.10 29.09
N HIS A 391 7.51 4.92 28.74
CA HIS A 391 6.26 4.51 28.09
C HIS A 391 5.95 5.32 26.81
N PRO A 392 6.76 5.22 25.74
CA PRO A 392 6.56 5.99 24.52
C PRO A 392 5.46 5.43 23.60
N LEU A 393 5.02 4.19 23.81
CA LEU A 393 4.07 3.47 22.94
C LEU A 393 2.64 3.53 23.51
N MET A 394 1.66 3.87 22.67
CA MET A 394 0.23 3.78 23.02
C MET A 394 -0.26 2.33 22.91
N ASP A 395 -1.20 1.93 23.77
CA ASP A 395 -1.76 0.58 23.78
C ASP A 395 -2.66 0.31 22.58
N GLU A 396 -3.56 1.25 22.29
CA GLU A 396 -4.49 1.18 21.17
C GLU A 396 -3.81 1.49 19.83
N ALA A 397 -4.33 0.88 18.77
CA ALA A 397 -3.94 1.18 17.41
C ALA A 397 -4.95 2.12 16.74
N VAL A 398 -4.45 3.07 15.94
CA VAL A 398 -5.30 3.95 15.14
C VAL A 398 -5.97 3.12 14.05
N LYS A 399 -7.30 3.07 14.10
CA LYS A 399 -8.13 2.36 13.11
C LYS A 399 -8.38 3.24 11.88
N PRO A 400 -8.52 2.65 10.69
CA PRO A 400 -8.85 3.39 9.49
C PRO A 400 -10.29 3.87 9.60
N THR A 401 -10.53 5.00 8.99
CA THR A 401 -11.85 5.59 8.88
C THR A 401 -12.76 4.63 8.11
N GLY A 402 -13.90 4.27 8.69
CA GLY A 402 -14.79 3.25 8.11
C GLY A 402 -14.41 1.80 8.46
N GLY A 403 -13.34 1.57 9.23
CA GLY A 403 -12.99 0.27 9.80
C GLY A 403 -12.34 -0.73 8.83
N MET A 404 -12.05 -0.32 7.60
CA MET A 404 -11.39 -1.15 6.58
C MET A 404 -10.58 -0.28 5.60
N PRO A 405 -9.68 -0.85 4.78
CA PRO A 405 -8.95 -0.08 3.78
C PRO A 405 -9.88 0.54 2.73
N VAL A 406 -9.53 1.74 2.28
CA VAL A 406 -10.24 2.43 1.20
C VAL A 406 -9.86 1.89 -0.17
N LEU A 407 -8.76 1.16 -0.33
CA LEU A 407 -8.45 0.47 -1.57
C LEU A 407 -7.66 -0.79 -1.22
N ILE A 408 -8.00 -1.91 -1.84
CA ILE A 408 -7.25 -3.15 -1.71
C ILE A 408 -6.74 -3.49 -3.11
N PHE A 409 -5.44 -3.78 -3.20
CA PHE A 409 -4.75 -4.10 -4.43
C PHE A 409 -3.97 -5.39 -4.24
N THR A 410 -4.54 -6.50 -4.70
CA THR A 410 -3.93 -7.83 -4.67
C THR A 410 -3.38 -8.13 -6.06
N SER A 411 -2.09 -7.90 -6.27
CA SER A 411 -1.39 -8.19 -7.52
C SER A 411 -0.16 -9.03 -7.26
N LEU A 412 0.02 -10.09 -8.05
CA LEU A 412 1.24 -10.90 -8.01
C LEU A 412 2.45 -10.16 -8.59
N LYS A 413 2.21 -9.16 -9.45
CA LYS A 413 3.26 -8.49 -10.22
C LYS A 413 3.77 -7.21 -9.58
N ALA A 414 2.92 -6.50 -8.83
CA ALA A 414 3.21 -5.14 -8.40
C ALA A 414 2.71 -4.83 -7.00
N LYS A 415 3.37 -3.89 -6.33
CA LYS A 415 2.95 -3.28 -5.06
C LYS A 415 2.73 -1.78 -5.24
N LEU A 416 1.87 -1.21 -4.40
CA LEU A 416 1.65 0.24 -4.34
C LEU A 416 2.86 0.92 -3.65
N THR A 417 3.23 2.11 -4.12
CA THR A 417 4.43 2.84 -3.66
C THR A 417 4.12 4.24 -3.14
N LYS A 418 3.54 5.11 -3.98
CA LYS A 418 3.30 6.54 -3.70
C LYS A 418 1.83 6.87 -3.83
N ILE A 419 1.37 7.90 -3.13
CA ILE A 419 0.00 8.41 -3.23
C ILE A 419 -0.02 9.93 -3.32
N ALA A 420 -0.93 10.45 -4.12
CA ALA A 420 -1.30 11.87 -4.16
C ALA A 420 -2.83 11.97 -4.26
N ILE A 421 -3.39 13.02 -3.66
CA ILE A 421 -4.85 13.20 -3.55
C ILE A 421 -5.23 14.54 -4.17
N ASP A 422 -6.24 14.55 -5.03
CA ASP A 422 -6.98 15.77 -5.36
C ASP A 422 -8.20 15.87 -4.42
N TRP A 423 -8.14 16.82 -3.50
CA TRP A 423 -9.10 16.93 -2.41
C TRP A 423 -10.36 17.67 -2.84
N GLN A 424 -11.52 17.11 -2.50
CA GLN A 424 -12.81 17.80 -2.57
C GLN A 424 -13.08 18.44 -3.94
N LEU A 425 -12.96 17.64 -5.00
CA LEU A 425 -13.34 18.02 -6.35
C LEU A 425 -14.88 18.07 -6.46
N LEU A 426 -15.41 19.21 -6.90
CA LEU A 426 -16.85 19.37 -7.15
C LEU A 426 -17.19 18.76 -8.51
N ALA A 427 -17.93 17.65 -8.48
CA ALA A 427 -18.38 16.98 -9.69
C ALA A 427 -19.71 17.56 -10.22
N ALA A 428 -20.08 17.21 -11.45
CA ALA A 428 -21.30 17.68 -12.09
C ALA A 428 -22.59 17.20 -11.39
N ASP A 429 -22.53 16.10 -10.63
CA ASP A 429 -23.61 15.62 -9.77
C ASP A 429 -23.83 16.47 -8.49
N LYS A 430 -23.11 17.58 -8.35
CA LYS A 430 -23.15 18.53 -7.22
C LYS A 430 -22.69 17.92 -5.89
N ARG A 431 -21.78 16.95 -5.95
CA ARG A 431 -21.13 16.36 -4.78
C ARG A 431 -19.62 16.52 -4.84
N TYR A 432 -19.00 16.49 -3.67
CA TYR A 432 -17.55 16.55 -3.51
C TYR A 432 -16.96 15.14 -3.38
N TYR A 433 -15.83 14.92 -4.05
CA TYR A 433 -15.08 13.66 -4.04
C TYR A 433 -13.60 13.91 -3.80
N ASP A 434 -12.97 13.00 -3.06
CA ASP A 434 -11.52 12.89 -2.99
C ASP A 434 -11.06 11.92 -4.07
N VAL A 435 -10.17 12.36 -4.96
CA VAL A 435 -9.62 11.53 -6.04
C VAL A 435 -8.21 11.09 -5.66
N MET A 436 -8.01 9.76 -5.61
CA MET A 436 -6.74 9.14 -5.24
C MET A 436 -5.96 8.77 -6.50
N PHE A 437 -4.70 9.19 -6.56
CA PHE A 437 -3.71 8.73 -7.54
C PHE A 437 -2.64 7.92 -6.81
N VAL A 438 -2.54 6.64 -7.14
CA VAL A 438 -1.65 5.70 -6.45
C VAL A 438 -0.67 5.09 -7.44
N GLY A 439 0.62 5.26 -7.17
CA GLY A 439 1.71 4.73 -7.97
C GLY A 439 2.07 3.30 -7.57
N THR A 440 2.72 2.59 -8.47
CA THR A 440 3.17 1.20 -8.29
C THR A 440 4.68 1.07 -8.53
N ASP A 441 5.25 -0.06 -8.11
CA ASP A 441 6.65 -0.42 -8.37
C ASP A 441 6.91 -0.88 -9.82
N ASP A 442 5.87 -1.18 -10.61
CA ASP A 442 5.95 -1.56 -12.03
C ASP A 442 5.66 -0.40 -13.01
N GLY A 443 5.43 0.81 -12.50
CA GLY A 443 5.34 2.04 -13.30
C GLY A 443 3.92 2.44 -13.71
N ARG A 444 2.92 1.80 -13.12
CA ARG A 444 1.51 2.15 -13.29
C ARG A 444 1.04 3.20 -12.29
N VAL A 445 0.00 3.93 -12.68
CA VAL A 445 -0.76 4.84 -11.84
C VAL A 445 -2.21 4.41 -11.84
N ILE A 446 -2.74 4.15 -10.65
CA ILE A 446 -4.12 3.78 -10.39
C ILE A 446 -4.86 5.03 -9.94
N LYS A 447 -5.93 5.38 -10.65
CA LYS A 447 -6.87 6.45 -10.28
C LYS A 447 -8.10 5.82 -9.64
N ALA A 448 -8.39 6.20 -8.40
CA ALA A 448 -9.51 5.64 -7.65
C ALA A 448 -10.29 6.71 -6.89
N ILE A 449 -11.56 6.43 -6.61
CA ILE A 449 -12.45 7.29 -5.81
C ILE A 449 -13.24 6.45 -4.83
N ASN A 450 -13.73 7.08 -3.78
CA ASN A 450 -14.70 6.49 -2.88
C ASN A 450 -16.11 6.97 -3.24
N LYS A 451 -17.04 6.02 -3.44
CA LYS A 451 -18.47 6.26 -3.72
C LYS A 451 -19.33 5.47 -2.73
N GLY A 452 -20.64 5.75 -2.68
CA GLY A 452 -21.58 5.03 -1.82
C GLY A 452 -22.53 5.95 -1.04
N ASP A 453 -23.63 5.39 -0.55
CA ASP A 453 -24.64 6.08 0.27
C ASP A 453 -24.74 5.45 1.66
N GLY A 454 -24.92 6.29 2.69
CA GLY A 454 -25.13 5.82 4.07
C GLY A 454 -23.87 5.26 4.75
N ALA A 455 -23.93 4.02 5.22
CA ALA A 455 -22.84 3.35 5.97
C ALA A 455 -21.85 2.60 5.08
N LYS A 456 -22.22 2.29 3.82
CA LYS A 456 -21.40 1.49 2.90
C LYS A 456 -20.59 2.41 1.98
N VAL A 457 -19.28 2.51 2.24
CA VAL A 457 -18.33 3.15 1.33
C VAL A 457 -17.79 2.06 0.41
N GLU A 458 -17.88 2.30 -0.89
CA GLU A 458 -17.34 1.46 -1.95
C GLU A 458 -16.23 2.23 -2.66
N SER A 459 -15.04 1.63 -2.73
CA SER A 459 -13.95 2.19 -3.51
C SER A 459 -13.92 1.62 -4.90
N VAL A 460 -13.60 2.48 -5.85
CA VAL A 460 -13.75 2.20 -7.26
C VAL A 460 -12.55 2.70 -8.02
N ILE A 461 -11.93 1.80 -8.78
CA ILE A 461 -10.81 2.10 -9.66
C ILE A 461 -11.37 2.60 -10.99
N ILE A 462 -11.14 3.87 -11.29
CA ILE A 462 -11.56 4.52 -12.52
C ILE A 462 -10.58 4.16 -13.65
N GLU A 463 -9.28 4.17 -13.37
CA GLU A 463 -8.23 3.91 -14.35
C GLU A 463 -7.03 3.18 -13.72
N ASP A 464 -6.38 2.33 -14.50
CA ASP A 464 -5.12 1.65 -14.18
C ASP A 464 -4.22 1.80 -15.42
N LEU A 465 -3.30 2.78 -15.36
CA LEU A 465 -2.56 3.26 -16.53
C LEU A 465 -1.09 2.93 -16.40
N GLN A 466 -0.49 2.33 -17.43
CA GLN A 466 0.95 2.21 -17.56
C GLN A 466 1.55 3.56 -18.02
N VAL A 467 2.09 4.33 -17.08
CA VAL A 467 2.62 5.68 -17.34
C VAL A 467 4.12 5.62 -17.66
N LEU A 468 4.87 4.93 -16.80
CA LEU A 468 6.30 4.71 -16.96
C LEU A 468 6.55 3.41 -17.75
N SER A 469 7.78 3.20 -18.22
CA SER A 469 8.16 1.91 -18.80
C SER A 469 7.95 0.77 -17.78
N PRO A 470 7.45 -0.40 -18.19
CA PRO A 470 7.22 -1.52 -17.28
C PRO A 470 8.44 -1.86 -16.43
N GLY A 471 8.22 -2.05 -15.12
CA GLY A 471 9.27 -2.36 -14.15
C GLY A 471 10.03 -1.12 -13.62
N LYS A 472 9.72 0.10 -14.07
CA LYS A 472 10.24 1.32 -13.46
C LYS A 472 9.32 1.79 -12.33
N PRO A 473 9.78 1.84 -11.06
CA PRO A 473 8.92 2.21 -9.94
C PRO A 473 8.57 3.70 -9.95
N VAL A 474 7.34 4.00 -9.54
CA VAL A 474 6.91 5.36 -9.22
C VAL A 474 7.52 5.76 -7.87
N VAL A 475 8.38 6.78 -7.86
CA VAL A 475 9.10 7.27 -6.66
C VAL A 475 8.62 8.64 -6.18
N GLY A 476 7.77 9.32 -6.95
CA GLY A 476 7.12 10.56 -6.55
C GLY A 476 5.84 10.81 -7.34
N LEU A 477 4.85 11.42 -6.70
CA LEU A 477 3.60 11.86 -7.30
C LEU A 477 3.26 13.26 -6.79
N LYS A 478 2.82 14.15 -7.68
CA LYS A 478 2.27 15.46 -7.33
C LYS A 478 1.08 15.76 -8.22
N VAL A 479 -0.07 16.02 -7.60
CA VAL A 479 -1.26 16.50 -8.29
C VAL A 479 -1.16 18.02 -8.42
N ILE A 480 -1.41 18.52 -9.62
CA ILE A 480 -1.50 19.93 -9.95
C ILE A 480 -2.92 20.21 -10.37
N SER A 481 -3.72 20.59 -9.39
CA SER A 481 -5.15 20.86 -9.52
C SER A 481 -5.38 22.37 -9.51
N ASN A 482 -5.19 23.05 -10.64
CA ASN A 482 -5.67 24.43 -10.75
C ASN A 482 -7.17 24.41 -11.10
N ARG A 483 -8.03 24.79 -10.16
CA ARG A 483 -9.49 24.80 -10.36
C ARG A 483 -9.94 25.92 -11.31
N ALA A 484 -9.14 26.97 -11.47
CA ALA A 484 -9.45 28.07 -12.38
C ALA A 484 -8.98 27.78 -13.82
N ASP A 485 -8.09 26.80 -14.01
CA ASP A 485 -7.49 26.45 -15.30
C ASP A 485 -7.49 24.94 -15.51
N HIS A 486 -8.59 24.45 -16.09
CA HIS A 486 -8.77 23.04 -16.40
C HIS A 486 -7.76 22.50 -17.42
N ALA A 487 -7.19 23.35 -18.29
CA ALA A 487 -6.24 22.93 -19.32
C ALA A 487 -4.86 22.60 -18.74
N ASN A 488 -4.50 23.21 -17.61
CA ASN A 488 -3.21 22.99 -16.95
C ASN A 488 -3.26 21.95 -15.80
N GLN A 489 -4.40 21.27 -15.63
CA GLN A 489 -4.55 20.20 -14.63
C GLN A 489 -3.79 18.94 -15.03
N LYS A 490 -2.82 18.55 -14.20
CA LYS A 490 -1.96 17.39 -14.49
C LYS A 490 -1.49 16.66 -13.24
N LEU A 491 -1.14 15.40 -13.43
CA LEU A 491 -0.42 14.59 -12.46
C LEU A 491 1.04 14.50 -12.92
N VAL A 492 1.95 14.92 -12.06
CA VAL A 492 3.39 14.72 -12.24
C VAL A 492 3.78 13.39 -11.60
N VAL A 493 4.39 12.52 -12.40
CA VAL A 493 4.85 11.17 -12.03
C VAL A 493 6.37 11.14 -12.17
N VAL A 494 7.05 10.83 -11.07
CA VAL A 494 8.51 10.80 -11.00
C VAL A 494 8.95 9.35 -10.90
N SER A 495 9.85 8.94 -11.79
CA SER A 495 10.59 7.67 -11.74
C SER A 495 12.01 7.91 -11.24
N LYS A 496 12.87 6.89 -11.23
CA LYS A 496 14.29 7.05 -10.86
C LYS A 496 15.13 7.82 -11.89
N ASP A 497 14.64 8.02 -13.11
CA ASP A 497 15.41 8.61 -14.22
C ASP A 497 14.63 9.60 -15.11
N SER A 498 13.34 9.79 -14.84
CA SER A 498 12.47 10.57 -15.72
C SER A 498 11.29 11.17 -14.96
N VAL A 499 10.78 12.29 -15.49
CA VAL A 499 9.57 12.95 -15.00
C VAL A 499 8.54 12.95 -16.12
N VAL A 500 7.33 12.50 -15.82
CA VAL A 500 6.23 12.41 -16.77
C VAL A 500 5.04 13.20 -16.25
N ALA A 501 4.43 14.04 -17.07
CA ALA A 501 3.12 14.62 -16.79
C ALA A 501 2.04 13.94 -17.63
N ILE A 502 0.91 13.64 -16.99
CA ILE A 502 -0.31 13.18 -17.64
C ILE A 502 -1.49 14.06 -17.22
N PRO A 503 -2.52 14.28 -18.06
CA PRO A 503 -3.75 14.96 -17.66
C PRO A 503 -4.44 14.26 -16.48
N LEU A 504 -5.15 15.01 -15.62
CA LEU A 504 -5.94 14.41 -14.53
C LEU A 504 -7.16 13.63 -15.03
N SER A 505 -7.68 13.98 -16.20
CA SER A 505 -8.88 13.41 -16.81
C SER A 505 -8.67 13.12 -18.29
N ARG A 506 -9.33 12.08 -18.81
CA ARG A 506 -9.33 11.70 -20.23
C ARG A 506 -10.76 11.60 -20.75
N CYS A 507 -11.57 12.63 -20.54
CA CYS A 507 -13.00 12.60 -20.84
C CYS A 507 -13.29 12.37 -22.32
N GLU A 508 -12.41 12.88 -23.20
CA GLU A 508 -12.48 12.73 -24.65
C GLU A 508 -12.47 11.26 -25.12
N ARG A 509 -12.05 10.30 -24.27
CA ARG A 509 -12.16 8.86 -24.56
C ARG A 509 -13.59 8.37 -24.73
N ALA A 510 -14.57 9.14 -24.26
CA ALA A 510 -15.98 8.78 -24.32
C ALA A 510 -16.72 9.61 -25.37
N GLU A 511 -17.03 8.96 -26.50
CA GLU A 511 -17.72 9.60 -27.63
C GLU A 511 -19.24 9.66 -27.48
N THR A 512 -19.82 8.92 -26.53
CA THR A 512 -21.27 8.84 -26.33
C THR A 512 -21.66 9.26 -24.91
N CYS A 513 -22.91 9.72 -24.74
CA CYS A 513 -23.45 10.03 -23.41
C CYS A 513 -23.31 8.83 -22.45
N LYS A 514 -23.65 7.64 -22.94
CA LYS A 514 -23.60 6.41 -22.13
C LYS A 514 -22.18 6.07 -21.72
N SER A 515 -21.22 6.10 -22.65
CA SER A 515 -19.81 5.82 -22.33
C SER A 515 -19.21 6.88 -21.40
N CYS A 516 -19.58 8.16 -21.55
CA CYS A 516 -19.09 9.25 -20.71
C CYS A 516 -19.54 9.10 -19.25
N VAL A 517 -20.84 8.83 -19.03
CA VAL A 517 -21.36 8.60 -17.68
C VAL A 517 -20.83 7.28 -17.10
N ALA A 518 -20.62 6.26 -17.94
CA ALA A 518 -20.05 4.99 -17.51
C ALA A 518 -18.61 5.11 -17.00
N LEU A 519 -17.86 6.17 -17.36
CA LEU A 519 -16.52 6.41 -16.82
C LEU A 519 -16.52 6.59 -15.30
N GLN A 520 -17.64 7.05 -14.71
CA GLN A 520 -17.77 7.38 -13.29
C GLN A 520 -16.65 8.30 -12.77
N ASP A 521 -16.05 9.07 -13.67
CA ASP A 521 -14.93 9.95 -13.37
C ASP A 521 -15.46 11.32 -12.93
N PRO A 522 -15.12 11.80 -11.72
CA PRO A 522 -15.62 13.08 -11.22
C PRO A 522 -15.27 14.29 -12.08
N TYR A 523 -14.17 14.23 -12.84
CA TYR A 523 -13.79 15.31 -13.76
C TYR A 523 -14.66 15.33 -15.04
N CYS A 524 -15.28 14.21 -15.41
CA CYS A 524 -15.94 14.05 -16.70
C CYS A 524 -17.46 14.17 -16.61
N ALA A 525 -18.04 14.98 -17.50
CA ALA A 525 -19.47 15.11 -17.65
C ALA A 525 -19.87 15.22 -19.12
N TRP A 526 -21.04 14.69 -19.48
CA TRP A 526 -21.54 14.78 -20.84
C TRP A 526 -22.24 16.12 -21.09
N SER A 527 -21.79 16.86 -22.09
CA SER A 527 -22.46 18.08 -22.55
C SER A 527 -23.50 17.75 -23.60
N SER A 528 -24.78 17.95 -23.27
CA SER A 528 -25.87 17.76 -24.24
C SER A 528 -25.85 18.79 -25.37
N LEU A 529 -25.28 19.98 -25.11
CA LEU A 529 -25.14 21.05 -26.10
C LEU A 529 -24.06 20.74 -27.14
N LEU A 530 -22.86 20.34 -26.67
CA LEU A 530 -21.72 20.03 -27.53
C LEU A 530 -21.75 18.59 -28.08
N LYS A 531 -22.62 17.74 -27.51
CA LYS A 531 -22.67 16.29 -27.79
C LYS A 531 -21.30 15.62 -27.61
N GLN A 532 -20.58 16.02 -26.56
CA GLN A 532 -19.23 15.54 -26.25
C GLN A 532 -19.05 15.36 -24.74
N CYS A 533 -18.16 14.45 -24.36
CA CYS A 533 -17.73 14.28 -22.98
C CYS A 533 -16.62 15.29 -22.66
N ILE A 534 -16.88 16.20 -21.73
CA ILE A 534 -16.00 17.32 -21.42
C ILE A 534 -15.50 17.25 -19.97
N ASN A 535 -14.37 17.89 -19.70
CA ASN A 535 -13.95 18.19 -18.33
C ASN A 535 -14.80 19.36 -17.81
N ALA A 536 -15.82 19.06 -17.00
CA ALA A 536 -16.72 20.09 -16.51
C ALA A 536 -17.41 19.72 -15.20
N GLY A 537 -17.56 20.70 -14.30
CA GLY A 537 -18.42 20.63 -13.12
C GLY A 537 -19.92 20.79 -13.42
N ASN A 538 -20.32 20.81 -14.70
CA ASN A 538 -21.69 20.91 -15.17
C ASN A 538 -21.89 19.97 -16.38
N GLY A 539 -22.98 19.22 -16.39
CA GLY A 539 -23.31 18.28 -17.46
C GLY A 539 -24.04 17.05 -16.92
N LEU A 540 -24.28 16.06 -17.78
CA LEU A 540 -24.87 14.79 -17.34
C LEU A 540 -23.77 13.90 -16.77
N GLN A 541 -23.93 13.51 -15.51
CA GLN A 541 -22.97 12.66 -14.79
C GLN A 541 -23.70 11.85 -13.73
N ASN A 542 -23.24 10.63 -13.47
CA ASN A 542 -23.70 9.83 -12.34
C ASN A 542 -22.59 8.86 -11.89
N ILE A 543 -21.78 9.31 -10.93
CA ILE A 543 -20.62 8.57 -10.42
C ILE A 543 -21.03 7.29 -9.69
N SER A 544 -22.20 7.27 -9.04
CA SER A 544 -22.63 6.10 -8.27
C SER A 544 -22.97 4.90 -9.13
N SER A 545 -23.82 5.11 -10.13
CA SER A 545 -24.36 4.01 -10.94
C SER A 545 -23.70 3.87 -12.30
N GLY A 546 -22.97 4.89 -12.77
CA GLY A 546 -22.48 4.97 -14.14
C GLY A 546 -23.59 5.04 -15.19
N LYS A 547 -24.82 5.37 -14.80
CA LYS A 547 -25.98 5.45 -15.71
C LYS A 547 -26.80 6.72 -15.47
N HIS A 548 -27.16 7.41 -16.55
CA HIS A 548 -27.97 8.62 -16.51
C HIS A 548 -29.22 8.48 -17.37
N ARG A 549 -30.39 8.89 -16.87
CA ARG A 549 -31.70 8.71 -17.53
C ARG A 549 -31.81 9.45 -18.87
N GLN A 550 -31.08 10.55 -19.02
CA GLN A 550 -31.08 11.37 -20.24
C GLN A 550 -30.09 10.86 -21.31
N CYS A 551 -29.31 9.81 -21.04
CA CYS A 551 -28.50 9.18 -22.08
C CYS A 551 -29.35 8.16 -22.86
N PRO A 552 -29.39 8.24 -24.21
CA PRO A 552 -30.08 7.25 -25.03
C PRO A 552 -29.53 5.84 -24.82
N ALA A 553 -30.39 4.83 -24.97
CA ALA A 553 -29.93 3.46 -25.13
C ALA A 553 -29.22 3.31 -26.49
N ASP A 554 -28.19 2.48 -26.57
CA ASP A 554 -27.52 2.20 -27.85
C ASP A 554 -28.57 1.73 -28.86
N PRO A 555 -28.54 2.21 -30.12
CA PRO A 555 -29.37 1.62 -31.14
C PRO A 555 -29.02 0.12 -31.19
N ILE A 556 -30.02 -0.72 -30.95
CA ILE A 556 -29.88 -2.17 -31.12
C ILE A 556 -29.33 -2.36 -32.52
N ASP A 557 -28.13 -2.93 -32.61
CA ASP A 557 -27.44 -3.16 -33.86
C ASP A 557 -28.22 -4.25 -34.62
N ALA A 558 -29.27 -3.82 -35.33
CA ALA A 558 -30.18 -4.67 -36.11
C ALA A 558 -29.43 -5.45 -37.21
N LYS A 559 -28.14 -5.18 -37.42
CA LYS A 559 -27.24 -5.93 -38.30
C LYS A 559 -26.75 -7.27 -37.75
N LYS A 560 -26.88 -7.56 -36.44
CA LYS A 560 -26.48 -8.86 -35.86
C LYS A 560 -27.59 -9.91 -35.81
N LEU A 561 -28.79 -9.58 -36.31
CA LEU A 561 -29.93 -10.49 -36.50
C LEU A 561 -30.22 -10.72 -37.99
N GLN A 562 -29.19 -11.01 -38.78
CA GLN A 562 -29.42 -11.73 -40.04
C GLN A 562 -29.23 -13.21 -39.77
N MET A 563 -30.35 -13.89 -39.55
CA MET A 563 -30.46 -15.35 -39.56
C MET A 563 -29.76 -15.88 -40.82
N LYS A 564 -28.79 -16.75 -40.59
CA LYS A 564 -28.18 -17.61 -41.60
C LYS A 564 -29.31 -18.46 -42.20
N LYS A 565 -29.77 -18.09 -43.40
CA LYS A 565 -30.73 -18.87 -44.17
C LYS A 565 -30.05 -20.20 -44.55
N PRO A 566 -30.58 -21.38 -44.16
CA PRO A 566 -30.05 -22.64 -44.66
C PRO A 566 -30.36 -22.75 -46.16
N SER A 567 -29.36 -23.11 -46.94
CA SER A 567 -29.49 -23.52 -48.34
C SER A 567 -30.33 -24.80 -48.42
N GLU A 568 -31.39 -24.76 -49.22
CA GLU A 568 -32.13 -25.94 -49.64
C GLU A 568 -31.28 -26.72 -50.65
N ASP A 569 -30.87 -27.93 -50.27
CA ASP A 569 -30.58 -29.00 -51.22
C ASP A 569 -31.57 -30.13 -50.98
N SER A 570 -32.22 -30.51 -52.06
CA SER A 570 -33.39 -31.37 -52.22
C SER A 570 -33.11 -32.85 -52.03
N LEU A 571 -34.01 -33.59 -51.35
CA LEU A 571 -34.24 -35.04 -51.53
C LEU A 571 -35.72 -35.41 -51.29
N VAL A 572 -36.50 -35.36 -52.39
CA VAL A 572 -37.53 -36.27 -52.92
C VAL A 572 -38.22 -37.33 -52.00
N VAL A 573 -39.56 -37.14 -51.87
CA VAL A 573 -40.72 -38.09 -51.97
C VAL A 573 -40.84 -39.25 -50.95
N ASP A 574 -41.93 -39.34 -50.17
CA ASP A 574 -43.22 -39.93 -50.60
C ASP A 574 -44.38 -39.68 -49.60
N ALA A 575 -45.60 -39.78 -50.11
CA ALA A 575 -46.86 -39.41 -49.51
C ALA A 575 -47.47 -40.47 -48.57
N GLN A 576 -48.22 -40.05 -47.54
CA GLN A 576 -49.46 -40.71 -47.08
C GLN A 576 -50.25 -39.91 -46.01
N SER A 577 -51.33 -39.28 -46.47
CA SER A 577 -52.73 -39.27 -45.98
C SER A 577 -53.14 -39.05 -44.51
N SER A 578 -54.23 -38.26 -44.41
CA SER A 578 -55.36 -38.19 -43.44
C SER A 578 -55.19 -37.26 -42.22
N CYS A 579 -55.77 -36.04 -42.24
CA CYS A 579 -57.18 -35.64 -41.90
C CYS A 579 -57.47 -35.73 -40.39
N SER A 580 -58.24 -34.88 -39.70
CA SER A 580 -58.86 -33.54 -39.80
C SER A 580 -59.49 -33.32 -38.41
N CYS A 581 -59.74 -32.09 -37.95
CA CYS A 581 -60.76 -31.83 -36.92
C CYS A 581 -61.57 -30.58 -37.27
N PRO A 582 -62.88 -30.54 -37.00
CA PRO A 582 -63.81 -29.57 -37.57
C PRO A 582 -64.17 -28.41 -36.63
N ASP A 583 -64.88 -27.49 -37.24
CA ASP A 583 -65.23 -26.11 -36.91
C ASP A 583 -66.49 -25.93 -36.05
N LEU A 584 -66.49 -24.76 -35.36
CA LEU A 584 -67.53 -23.72 -35.27
C LEU A 584 -68.78 -23.77 -34.35
N ASP A 585 -69.21 -22.52 -34.08
CA ASP A 585 -70.52 -21.96 -33.65
C ASP A 585 -70.72 -21.67 -32.15
N GLU A 586 -71.29 -20.54 -31.68
CA GLU A 586 -71.79 -19.27 -32.24
C GLU A 586 -72.05 -18.28 -31.06
N GLN A 587 -72.23 -17.00 -31.37
CA GLN A 587 -72.52 -15.81 -30.50
C GLN A 587 -73.96 -15.77 -29.91
N PRO A 588 -74.49 -14.73 -29.17
CA PRO A 588 -74.12 -13.28 -29.04
C PRO A 588 -74.29 -12.58 -27.64
N GLY A 589 -74.00 -11.25 -27.57
CA GLY A 589 -74.00 -10.33 -26.38
C GLY A 589 -75.37 -9.97 -25.76
N PRO A 590 -75.59 -8.85 -24.99
CA PRO A 590 -74.91 -7.53 -25.02
C PRO A 590 -74.74 -6.75 -23.65
N SER A 591 -74.14 -5.54 -23.77
CA SER A 591 -74.39 -4.25 -23.05
C SER A 591 -74.09 -4.01 -21.55
N ASP A 592 -73.30 -2.94 -21.34
CA ASP A 592 -73.52 -1.78 -20.45
C ASP A 592 -73.03 -1.70 -18.97
N VAL A 593 -72.14 -0.71 -18.76
CA VAL A 593 -72.31 0.44 -17.81
C VAL A 593 -71.98 0.25 -16.30
N TRP A 594 -70.86 0.91 -15.92
CA TRP A 594 -70.57 1.70 -14.69
C TRP A 594 -69.60 1.20 -13.58
N LYS A 595 -68.55 2.03 -13.45
CA LYS A 595 -67.95 2.68 -12.26
C LYS A 595 -67.35 1.86 -11.09
N ARG A 596 -66.03 2.12 -10.93
CA ARG A 596 -65.26 2.44 -9.71
C ARG A 596 -65.57 1.65 -8.42
N ILE A 597 -64.54 1.01 -7.86
CA ILE A 597 -63.77 1.43 -6.66
C ILE A 597 -62.79 0.28 -6.32
N ASN A 598 -61.50 0.60 -6.28
CA ASN A 598 -60.43 -0.14 -5.58
C ASN A 598 -60.44 0.35 -4.10
N PRO A 599 -59.83 -0.30 -3.07
CA PRO A 599 -58.87 -1.41 -3.11
C PRO A 599 -58.93 -2.39 -1.89
N HIS A 600 -57.96 -3.33 -1.86
CA HIS A 600 -57.38 -4.03 -0.70
C HIS A 600 -58.10 -5.26 -0.09
N ALA A 601 -57.89 -6.40 -0.76
CA ALA A 601 -56.89 -7.42 -0.37
C ALA A 601 -56.66 -7.71 1.14
N SER A 602 -57.12 -8.92 1.53
CA SER A 602 -56.31 -10.05 2.05
C SER A 602 -56.67 -10.53 3.45
N ALA A 603 -57.32 -11.70 3.51
CA ALA A 603 -57.12 -12.68 4.57
C ALA A 603 -57.30 -14.12 4.02
N ASP A 604 -56.30 -14.95 4.34
CA ASP A 604 -56.37 -16.38 4.68
C ASP A 604 -56.79 -17.47 3.66
N VAL A 605 -55.76 -18.14 3.12
CA VAL A 605 -55.29 -19.49 3.51
C VAL A 605 -56.22 -20.72 3.34
N LYS A 606 -55.61 -21.77 2.72
CA LYS A 606 -55.93 -23.23 2.66
C LYS A 606 -56.98 -23.66 1.61
N VAL A 607 -56.87 -24.77 0.87
CA VAL A 607 -55.91 -25.90 0.79
C VAL A 607 -56.20 -26.69 -0.51
N ALA A 608 -55.15 -27.30 -1.07
CA ALA A 608 -54.99 -28.52 -1.91
C ALA A 608 -56.22 -29.14 -2.64
N ALA A 609 -56.12 -29.79 -3.81
CA ALA A 609 -55.02 -30.52 -4.42
C ALA A 609 -55.33 -30.91 -5.89
N SER A 610 -54.32 -31.48 -6.56
CA SER A 610 -54.32 -32.26 -7.83
C SER A 610 -54.30 -31.44 -9.12
N GLN A 611 -53.55 -31.76 -10.18
CA GLN A 611 -52.37 -32.60 -10.42
C GLN A 611 -51.99 -32.20 -11.87
N GLU A 612 -50.76 -31.78 -12.14
CA GLU A 612 -50.28 -31.60 -13.52
C GLU A 612 -48.91 -32.25 -13.64
N GLU A 613 -48.81 -33.17 -14.60
CA GLU A 613 -47.66 -34.03 -14.83
C GLU A 613 -46.43 -33.28 -15.33
N THR A 614 -45.30 -33.74 -14.83
CA THR A 614 -43.96 -33.19 -14.88
C THR A 614 -43.28 -33.39 -16.24
N ALA A 615 -42.79 -32.30 -16.85
CA ALA A 615 -41.68 -32.34 -17.79
C ALA A 615 -40.35 -32.18 -17.02
N VAL A 616 -39.44 -33.11 -17.29
CA VAL A 616 -38.21 -33.44 -16.54
C VAL A 616 -37.26 -32.25 -16.33
N THR A 617 -37.07 -31.86 -15.07
CA THR A 617 -36.05 -30.91 -14.60
C THR A 617 -34.78 -31.67 -14.18
N ARG A 618 -33.62 -31.29 -14.74
CA ARG A 618 -32.30 -31.75 -14.30
C ARG A 618 -31.91 -31.04 -12.99
N GLY A 619 -31.42 -31.83 -12.02
CA GLY A 619 -31.35 -31.54 -10.58
C GLY A 619 -30.45 -30.39 -10.09
N THR A 620 -30.55 -30.16 -8.78
CA THR A 620 -29.98 -29.03 -8.02
C THR A 620 -28.44 -29.05 -7.93
N PRO A 621 -27.78 -27.89 -7.76
CA PRO A 621 -26.30 -27.78 -7.74
C PRO A 621 -25.62 -28.48 -6.55
N VAL A 622 -26.36 -28.84 -5.51
CA VAL A 622 -25.81 -29.48 -4.29
C VAL A 622 -25.47 -30.95 -4.53
N GLU A 623 -26.30 -31.68 -5.28
CA GLU A 623 -26.05 -33.09 -5.59
C GLU A 623 -24.83 -33.25 -6.53
N VAL A 624 -24.69 -32.34 -7.50
CA VAL A 624 -23.52 -32.30 -8.38
C VAL A 624 -22.24 -31.99 -7.58
N PHE A 625 -22.33 -31.11 -6.59
CA PHE A 625 -21.20 -30.79 -5.72
C PHE A 625 -20.79 -31.96 -4.83
N ILE A 626 -21.75 -32.66 -4.22
CA ILE A 626 -21.47 -33.84 -3.38
C ILE A 626 -20.82 -34.95 -4.20
N VAL A 627 -21.32 -35.23 -5.41
CA VAL A 627 -20.73 -36.23 -6.30
C VAL A 627 -19.31 -35.82 -6.73
N ALA A 628 -19.06 -34.54 -7.00
CA ALA A 628 -17.74 -34.04 -7.35
C ALA A 628 -16.73 -34.15 -6.19
N VAL A 629 -17.15 -33.83 -4.95
CA VAL A 629 -16.30 -33.94 -3.76
C VAL A 629 -15.95 -35.40 -3.47
N ILE A 630 -16.94 -36.31 -3.48
CA ILE A 630 -16.73 -37.74 -3.28
C ILE A 630 -15.82 -38.31 -4.37
N GLY A 631 -16.05 -37.91 -5.64
CA GLY A 631 -15.19 -38.28 -6.76
C GLY A 631 -13.73 -37.84 -6.56
N SER A 632 -13.50 -36.62 -6.05
CA SER A 632 -12.15 -36.09 -5.82
C SER A 632 -11.40 -36.82 -4.68
N ILE A 633 -12.11 -37.25 -3.64
CA ILE A 633 -11.53 -37.99 -2.51
C ILE A 633 -11.16 -39.41 -2.96
N ILE A 634 -12.05 -40.09 -3.68
CA ILE A 634 -11.76 -41.44 -4.19
C ILE A 634 -10.58 -41.39 -5.18
N PHE A 635 -10.56 -40.38 -6.05
CA PHE A 635 -9.50 -40.22 -7.04
C PHE A 635 -8.12 -39.95 -6.40
N SER A 636 -8.05 -39.11 -5.37
CA SER A 636 -6.80 -38.81 -4.66
C SER A 636 -6.27 -40.02 -3.87
N VAL A 637 -7.16 -40.82 -3.27
CA VAL A 637 -6.78 -42.06 -2.58
C VAL A 637 -6.23 -43.11 -3.56
N VAL A 638 -6.89 -43.30 -4.70
CA VAL A 638 -6.45 -44.26 -5.73
C VAL A 638 -5.12 -43.81 -6.34
N LEU A 639 -4.95 -42.52 -6.65
CA LEU A 639 -3.69 -42.00 -7.19
C LEU A 639 -2.55 -42.11 -6.16
N GLY A 640 -2.82 -41.81 -4.89
CA GLY A 640 -1.87 -41.99 -3.79
C GLY A 640 -1.45 -43.46 -3.62
N PHE A 641 -2.40 -44.40 -3.75
CA PHE A 641 -2.12 -45.84 -3.68
C PHE A 641 -1.28 -46.32 -4.86
N ILE A 642 -1.56 -45.87 -6.09
CA ILE A 642 -0.79 -46.23 -7.29
C ILE A 642 0.65 -45.69 -7.21
N ILE A 643 0.82 -44.44 -6.76
CA ILE A 643 2.14 -43.83 -6.57
C ILE A 643 2.89 -44.57 -5.45
N GLY A 644 2.24 -44.87 -4.32
CA GLY A 644 2.81 -45.65 -3.23
C GLY A 644 3.24 -47.06 -3.66
N TYR A 645 2.40 -47.74 -4.45
CA TYR A 645 2.67 -49.08 -4.97
C TYR A 645 3.85 -49.08 -5.96
N LYS A 646 3.96 -48.08 -6.83
CA LYS A 646 5.11 -47.87 -7.73
C LYS A 646 6.41 -47.63 -6.95
N PHE A 647 6.38 -46.82 -5.89
CA PHE A 647 7.54 -46.59 -5.03
C PHE A 647 7.93 -47.81 -4.18
N GLN A 648 6.97 -48.64 -3.78
CA GLN A 648 7.22 -49.90 -3.07
C GLN A 648 7.81 -50.97 -4.00
N SER A 649 7.38 -51.02 -5.27
CA SER A 649 7.94 -51.91 -6.28
C SER A 649 9.39 -51.54 -6.65
N CYS A 650 9.75 -50.25 -6.65
CA CYS A 650 11.14 -49.80 -6.83
C CYS A 650 12.06 -50.06 -5.63
N ARG A 651 11.51 -50.41 -4.45
CA ARG A 651 12.28 -50.67 -3.24
C ARG A 651 12.71 -52.13 -3.10
N ARG A 652 12.02 -53.05 -3.80
CA ARG A 652 12.28 -54.49 -3.74
C ARG A 652 13.48 -54.96 -4.60
N ASP A 653 13.93 -54.12 -5.53
CA ASP A 653 15.12 -54.37 -6.37
C ASP A 653 16.44 -53.79 -5.79
N ARG A 654 16.42 -53.27 -4.54
CA ARG A 654 17.59 -52.63 -3.90
C ARG A 654 18.14 -53.34 -2.67
N ASP A 655 17.60 -54.48 -2.27
CA ASP A 655 17.98 -55.16 -1.03
C ASP A 655 19.07 -56.25 -1.18
N ASP A 656 19.66 -56.44 -2.37
CA ASP A 656 20.72 -57.45 -2.59
C ASP A 656 22.16 -56.90 -2.74
N VAL A 657 22.42 -55.62 -2.44
CA VAL A 657 23.80 -55.12 -2.51
C VAL A 657 24.14 -54.22 -1.32
N PHE A 658 25.17 -54.65 -0.57
CA PHE A 658 25.91 -53.97 0.51
C PHE A 658 25.38 -54.10 1.94
N TYR A 659 25.67 -55.26 2.55
CA TYR A 659 26.23 -55.26 3.91
C TYR A 659 27.67 -54.72 3.84
N ASP A 660 27.89 -53.47 4.27
CA ASP A 660 29.19 -53.10 4.84
C ASP A 660 29.00 -52.16 6.04
N ARG A 661 29.75 -52.47 7.09
CA ARG A 661 29.53 -52.08 8.48
C ARG A 661 30.52 -50.97 8.81
N ASN A 662 30.23 -49.73 8.41
CA ASN A 662 30.82 -48.50 8.97
C ASN A 662 30.19 -47.24 8.35
N CYS A 663 29.03 -46.77 8.87
CA CYS A 663 28.63 -45.36 8.76
C CYS A 663 27.48 -45.02 9.73
N SER A 664 27.80 -44.75 11.00
CA SER A 664 26.85 -44.18 11.96
C SER A 664 27.02 -42.66 12.04
N SER A 665 26.57 -41.95 11.01
CA SER A 665 26.34 -40.49 11.09
C SER A 665 25.39 -40.05 9.98
N LEU A 666 24.10 -40.35 10.07
CA LEU A 666 23.03 -39.66 9.34
C LEU A 666 21.63 -40.07 9.85
N GLN A 667 21.38 -39.86 11.14
CA GLN A 667 20.01 -39.84 11.68
C GLN A 667 19.90 -38.82 12.83
N ARG A 668 20.10 -37.54 12.50
CA ARG A 668 19.53 -36.39 13.24
C ARG A 668 19.58 -35.17 12.32
N GLY A 669 18.56 -35.07 11.47
CA GLY A 669 18.45 -34.01 10.47
C GLY A 669 17.00 -33.80 10.04
N ARG A 670 16.07 -33.79 11.01
CA ARG A 670 14.72 -33.24 10.83
C ARG A 670 14.48 -32.25 11.96
N ASN A 671 14.86 -31.00 11.69
CA ASN A 671 14.36 -29.74 12.25
C ASN A 671 15.38 -28.65 11.92
N ARG A 672 15.32 -28.11 10.70
CA ARG A 672 15.87 -26.81 10.29
C ARG A 672 15.53 -26.55 8.81
N LEU A 673 14.42 -25.85 8.58
CA LEU A 673 14.20 -25.10 7.35
C LEU A 673 13.71 -23.71 7.76
N SER A 674 14.66 -22.89 8.18
CA SER A 674 14.60 -21.44 8.12
C SER A 674 16.04 -20.97 7.92
N SER A 675 16.39 -20.79 6.65
CA SER A 675 17.36 -19.82 6.12
C SER A 675 17.48 -20.13 4.64
N GLY A 676 17.05 -19.17 3.82
CA GLY A 676 17.28 -19.23 2.39
C GLY A 676 18.74 -18.88 2.10
N ASP A 677 19.41 -19.79 1.41
CA ASP A 677 20.60 -19.46 0.62
C ASP A 677 20.16 -19.40 -0.84
N ASN A 678 20.19 -18.20 -1.41
CA ASN A 678 20.05 -18.00 -2.85
C ASN A 678 21.47 -17.85 -3.44
N PRO A 679 21.82 -18.54 -4.54
CA PRO A 679 23.21 -18.70 -4.96
C PRO A 679 23.60 -17.61 -5.96
N HIS A 680 24.08 -16.47 -5.48
CA HIS A 680 24.94 -15.57 -6.26
C HIS A 680 25.69 -14.66 -5.31
N PHE A 681 26.92 -15.02 -4.93
CA PHE A 681 28.05 -14.13 -4.64
C PHE A 681 29.24 -15.02 -4.27
N HIS A 682 30.11 -15.30 -5.24
CA HIS A 682 31.48 -15.72 -4.96
C HIS A 682 32.31 -14.47 -4.66
N THR A 683 32.79 -14.34 -3.43
CA THR A 683 34.02 -13.59 -3.11
C THR A 683 34.68 -14.27 -1.92
N ASP A 684 35.91 -14.72 -2.12
CA ASP A 684 36.78 -15.31 -1.12
C ASP A 684 36.98 -14.38 0.07
N HIS A 685 36.71 -14.87 1.29
CA HIS A 685 37.30 -14.33 2.50
C HIS A 685 37.81 -15.44 3.42
N VAL A 686 39.12 -15.37 3.63
CA VAL A 686 39.94 -16.06 4.63
C VAL A 686 39.32 -15.89 6.01
N GLY A 687 39.29 -17.00 6.77
CA GLY A 687 38.43 -17.17 7.93
C GLY A 687 38.77 -16.35 9.17
N LEU A 688 37.72 -15.93 9.86
CA LEU A 688 37.68 -15.65 11.30
C LEU A 688 36.31 -16.09 11.82
N ALA A 689 36.23 -17.28 12.43
CA ALA A 689 35.07 -17.70 13.20
C ALA A 689 35.12 -17.06 14.60
N PRO A 690 34.00 -16.58 15.17
CA PRO A 690 33.99 -16.05 16.53
C PRO A 690 34.18 -17.20 17.54
N LYS A 691 35.22 -17.13 18.37
CA LYS A 691 35.44 -18.06 19.49
C LYS A 691 34.34 -17.87 20.55
N GLN A 692 33.61 -18.93 20.87
CA GLN A 692 32.78 -19.00 22.07
C GLN A 692 33.67 -18.85 23.32
N ILE A 693 33.34 -17.90 24.19
CA ILE A 693 33.94 -17.74 25.52
C ILE A 693 33.02 -18.47 26.50
N ASN A 694 33.50 -19.57 27.08
CA ASN A 694 32.81 -20.26 28.17
C ASN A 694 33.16 -19.56 29.50
N ILE A 695 32.14 -19.12 30.24
CA ILE A 695 32.27 -18.54 31.59
C ILE A 695 31.70 -19.56 32.59
N VAL A 696 32.47 -19.89 33.61
CA VAL A 696 32.00 -20.73 34.72
C VAL A 696 31.65 -19.83 35.89
N MET A 697 30.40 -19.88 36.36
CA MET A 697 29.98 -19.21 37.59
C MET A 697 30.20 -20.13 38.78
N ASN A 698 30.96 -19.68 39.77
CA ASN A 698 31.11 -20.41 41.03
C ASN A 698 30.40 -19.62 42.14
N ARG A 699 29.36 -20.21 42.74
CA ARG A 699 28.55 -19.55 43.76
C ARG A 699 29.03 -19.99 45.14
N LYS A 700 29.73 -19.10 45.85
CA LYS A 700 29.96 -19.23 47.31
C LYS A 700 29.33 -18.04 48.02
N GLY A 701 28.16 -18.27 48.63
CA GLY A 701 27.43 -17.24 49.37
C GLY A 701 26.82 -16.14 48.48
N ASN A 702 26.67 -14.94 49.04
CA ASN A 702 25.93 -13.82 48.45
C ASN A 702 26.76 -12.90 47.52
N LEU A 703 27.92 -13.33 47.05
CA LEU A 703 28.69 -12.60 46.02
C LEU A 703 28.95 -13.50 44.80
N VAL A 704 28.77 -12.94 43.60
CA VAL A 704 29.05 -13.62 42.33
C VAL A 704 30.27 -12.96 41.69
N GLU A 705 31.36 -13.71 41.50
CA GLU A 705 32.56 -13.26 40.80
C GLU A 705 32.69 -14.04 39.48
N THR A 706 32.90 -13.34 38.36
CA THR A 706 33.04 -13.94 37.01
C THR A 706 34.48 -13.80 36.53
N LYS A 707 35.14 -14.92 36.20
CA LYS A 707 36.48 -14.94 35.56
C LYS A 707 36.47 -15.78 34.26
N PRO A 708 37.13 -15.32 33.18
CA PRO A 708 37.28 -16.08 31.95
C PRO A 708 38.34 -17.19 32.10
N VAL A 709 38.06 -18.38 31.55
CA VAL A 709 38.98 -19.54 31.62
C VAL A 709 40.11 -19.37 30.60
N THR A 710 41.35 -19.20 31.06
CA THR A 710 42.56 -19.29 30.22
C THR A 710 43.06 -20.74 30.19
N LYS A 711 43.27 -21.29 28.99
CA LYS A 711 43.79 -22.65 28.77
C LYS A 711 45.10 -22.87 29.53
N SER A 712 45.13 -23.78 30.51
CA SER A 712 46.37 -24.35 31.03
C SER A 712 46.68 -25.66 30.30
N ASN A 713 47.76 -25.68 29.52
CA ASN A 713 48.39 -26.93 29.12
C ASN A 713 49.09 -27.53 30.33
N LYS A 714 48.48 -28.52 30.98
CA LYS A 714 49.18 -29.56 31.75
C LYS A 714 48.20 -30.68 32.10
N VAL A 715 48.47 -31.84 31.49
CA VAL A 715 47.93 -33.14 31.87
C VAL A 715 48.71 -33.61 33.09
N TYR A 716 48.01 -34.08 34.12
CA TYR A 716 48.53 -35.07 35.04
C TYR A 716 47.50 -36.20 35.13
N LEU A 717 48.01 -37.43 34.98
CA LEU A 717 47.29 -38.69 34.95
C LEU A 717 46.36 -38.90 36.14
#